data_AF-A0A0F8Y1H7-F1
#
_entry.id   AF-A0A0F8Y1H7-F1
#
_cell.length_a   1.000
_cell.length_b   1.000
_cell.length_c   1.000
_cell.angle_alpha   90.00
_cell.angle_beta   90.00
_cell.angle_gamma   90.00
#
_symmetry.space_group_name_H-M   'P 1'
#
loop_
_entity.id
_entity.type
_entity.pdbx_description
1 polymer ?
#
loop_
_entity_poly.entity_id
_entity_poly.type
_entity_poly.pdbx_seq_one_letter_code
_entity_poly.pdbx_strand_id
1 'polypeptide(L)'
;MISDKNSNFLEKQLKTLGQKVRLDILKKLKNSQNDISFSKLQKDVLEGNSSTVNLSFHLNALKKCELINNTENGYYITQFGKKIFENILSIERILGEKSKLKMIRTSKYSKELFDSNKIEEFLITEGDMELFLARQIAREVEDRLANLNIEYLTAPLMREYTNAILLENGLEEVRHKLTRLGTPPYEVFKLFNSMDSRLTPERFINKLGSDVSEQFILLNLIPKNLADLYLSGEIALLYLNYWSLRPLSLYISSETILSYISKKHPVITNKIETSRDCLKLILYFFDFLYQVKQFYSEDVLLGAFKSQFLNYVLNNDSHVTDLFTSQFIRFSQSFFDDRQHITLELKNNSGDPLTKRFFKFLAERLPLKGGPLLLYGYSSILENNMQYIKQNDLFSPPLRDNIVLYNNDGFNLLNSTNIKICNSKQNRIILDKILINLHMISVEANQNDDRFFDLLQKKLDSVFELFKLKENFVKKRLGTINEWNSLIPHIFGEKNEGIINNSIKSVSFFGLNKAILNHCGIELDRTESSASFALKSMRLMKNLIKEKNETENDRYTLSQPHNDTYLSDSWSNGVFNPGGHSKAYTSEIIRENSSLSLVKKISLFKKFEDIIDGGTIFNPKITEINAFKKNLNLLYKSKIGAISFRNY
;
A
#
# COMPACT_ATOMS: atom_id res chain seq x y z
N MET A 1 62.35 4.59 57.52
CA MET A 1 62.13 6.00 57.92
C MET A 1 61.52 6.89 56.81
N ILE A 2 61.84 6.72 55.52
CA ILE A 2 61.23 7.55 54.44
C ILE A 2 59.83 7.06 54.03
N SER A 3 59.57 5.75 54.04
CA SER A 3 58.25 5.17 53.71
C SER A 3 57.14 5.57 54.70
N ASP A 4 57.43 5.57 56.01
CA ASP A 4 56.45 5.91 57.04
C ASP A 4 56.08 7.39 57.05
N LYS A 5 57.03 8.27 56.70
CA LYS A 5 56.76 9.72 56.52
C LYS A 5 55.83 9.97 55.33
N ASN A 6 56.03 9.27 54.22
CA ASN A 6 55.18 9.39 53.03
C ASN A 6 53.79 8.80 53.26
N SER A 7 53.68 7.71 54.01
CA SER A 7 52.39 7.11 54.41
C SER A 7 51.58 8.06 55.30
N ASN A 8 52.20 8.64 56.33
CA ASN A 8 51.55 9.63 57.20
C ASN A 8 51.15 10.91 56.44
N PHE A 9 51.96 11.33 55.47
CA PHE A 9 51.63 12.47 54.61
C PHE A 9 50.44 12.18 53.70
N LEU A 10 50.38 11.00 53.07
CA LEU A 10 49.26 10.55 52.26
C LEU A 10 47.97 10.45 53.08
N GLU A 11 48.03 9.86 54.27
CA GLU A 11 46.88 9.74 55.17
C GLU A 11 46.32 11.13 55.53
N LYS A 12 47.18 12.10 55.81
CA LYS A 12 46.79 13.48 56.10
C LYS A 12 46.13 14.17 54.90
N GLN A 13 46.64 13.95 53.70
CA GLN A 13 46.05 14.46 52.45
C GLN A 13 44.66 13.88 52.23
N LEU A 14 44.51 12.55 52.37
CA LEU A 14 43.22 11.87 52.19
C LEU A 14 42.19 12.28 53.24
N LYS A 15 42.58 12.38 54.53
CA LYS A 15 41.71 12.92 55.60
C LYS A 15 41.26 14.36 55.32
N THR A 16 42.14 15.16 54.71
CA THR A 16 41.81 16.53 54.35
C THR A 16 40.83 16.57 53.18
N LEU A 17 41.06 15.75 52.15
CA LEU A 17 40.23 15.69 50.93
C LEU A 17 38.90 14.94 51.11
N GLY A 18 38.74 14.14 52.17
CA GLY A 18 37.53 13.35 52.44
C GLY A 18 36.24 14.16 52.70
N GLN A 19 36.31 15.50 52.73
CA GLN A 19 35.14 16.36 52.88
C GLN A 19 34.71 16.95 51.53
N LYS A 20 33.45 16.74 51.14
CA LYS A 20 32.85 17.20 49.88
C LYS A 20 33.13 18.68 49.58
N VAL A 21 32.92 19.55 50.57
CA VAL A 21 33.16 21.01 50.46
C VAL A 21 34.57 21.34 49.98
N ARG A 22 35.59 20.59 50.41
CA ARG A 22 36.98 20.82 50.03
C ARG A 22 37.28 20.38 48.58
N LEU A 23 36.61 19.33 48.12
CA LEU A 23 36.68 18.90 46.71
C LEU A 23 36.01 19.94 45.80
N ASP A 24 34.87 20.49 46.23
CA ASP A 24 34.17 21.55 45.49
C ASP A 24 35.01 22.83 45.38
N ILE A 25 35.70 23.22 46.47
CA ILE A 25 36.68 24.32 46.45
C ILE A 25 37.78 24.05 45.40
N LEU A 26 38.40 22.88 45.43
CA LEU A 26 39.47 22.53 44.47
C LEU A 26 38.98 22.51 43.02
N LYS A 27 37.76 22.01 42.79
CA LYS A 27 37.11 22.00 41.47
C LYS A 27 36.91 23.42 40.92
N LYS A 28 36.43 24.34 41.75
CA LYS A 28 36.25 25.75 41.38
C LYS A 28 37.59 26.43 41.10
N LEU A 29 38.58 26.23 41.97
CA LEU A 29 39.92 26.80 41.81
C LEU A 29 40.66 26.27 40.58
N LYS A 30 40.49 25.00 40.21
CA LYS A 30 41.09 24.42 39.00
C LYS A 30 40.52 25.02 37.71
N ASN A 31 39.21 25.31 37.69
CA ASN A 31 38.51 25.80 36.50
C ASN A 31 38.65 27.31 36.29
N SER A 32 39.23 28.03 37.25
CA SER A 32 39.46 29.47 37.14
C SER A 32 40.85 29.76 36.60
N GLN A 33 40.94 30.69 35.65
CA GLN A 33 42.23 31.22 35.15
C GLN A 33 42.83 32.26 36.12
N ASN A 34 42.01 32.85 36.99
CA ASN A 34 42.39 33.90 37.95
C ASN A 34 42.12 33.47 39.40
N ASP A 35 42.75 34.15 40.35
CA ASP A 35 42.51 33.97 41.78
C ASP A 35 41.03 34.24 42.14
N ILE A 36 40.44 33.42 43.00
CA ILE A 36 39.04 33.54 43.39
C ILE A 36 38.93 34.16 44.79
N SER A 37 38.18 35.25 44.91
CA SER A 37 37.95 35.93 46.20
C SER A 37 37.16 35.04 47.18
N PHE A 38 37.34 35.31 48.48
CA PHE A 38 36.65 34.57 49.54
C PHE A 38 35.12 34.61 49.39
N SER A 39 34.55 35.78 49.13
CA SER A 39 33.10 35.95 48.96
C SER A 39 32.55 35.19 47.76
N LYS A 40 33.34 35.08 46.67
CA LYS A 40 32.95 34.32 45.48
C LYS A 40 33.00 32.82 45.74
N LEU A 41 34.07 32.31 46.40
CA LEU A 41 34.12 30.91 46.83
C LEU A 41 32.99 30.56 47.81
N GLN A 42 32.67 31.47 48.74
CA GLN A 42 31.58 31.26 49.69
C GLN A 42 30.24 31.12 48.99
N LYS A 43 29.97 31.97 48.00
CA LYS A 43 28.75 31.90 47.18
C LYS A 43 28.71 30.62 46.34
N ASP A 44 29.80 30.30 45.65
CA ASP A 44 29.85 29.24 44.64
C ASP A 44 29.93 27.82 45.21
N VAL A 45 30.33 27.67 46.49
CA VAL A 45 30.50 26.37 47.15
C VAL A 45 29.41 26.08 48.18
N LEU A 46 28.81 27.11 48.82
CA LEU A 46 27.88 26.92 49.95
C LEU A 46 26.41 27.22 49.66
N GLU A 47 26.03 27.57 48.41
CA GLU A 47 24.64 27.71 47.92
C GLU A 47 23.61 28.15 49.00
N GLY A 48 23.81 29.34 49.59
CA GLY A 48 22.83 29.95 50.51
C GLY A 48 22.80 29.41 51.95
N ASN A 49 23.54 28.37 52.31
CA ASN A 49 23.64 27.88 53.70
C ASN A 49 24.80 28.57 54.45
N SER A 50 24.63 29.86 54.75
CA SER A 50 25.69 30.73 55.27
C SER A 50 25.98 30.62 56.78
N SER A 51 25.24 29.81 57.55
CA SER A 51 25.29 29.87 59.03
C SER A 51 25.98 28.69 59.73
N THR A 52 26.34 27.59 59.06
CA THR A 52 26.88 26.39 59.75
C THR A 52 28.23 25.88 59.23
N VAL A 53 28.66 26.27 58.02
CA VAL A 53 29.92 25.80 57.44
C VAL A 53 30.96 26.91 57.44
N ASN A 54 31.96 26.79 58.31
CA ASN A 54 33.06 27.74 58.38
C ASN A 54 34.01 27.55 57.18
N LEU A 55 33.79 28.28 56.08
CA LEU A 55 34.63 28.21 54.87
C LEU A 55 36.12 28.45 55.18
N SER A 56 36.43 29.34 56.12
CA SER A 56 37.81 29.64 56.52
C SER A 56 38.51 28.40 57.11
N PHE A 57 37.78 27.55 57.82
CA PHE A 57 38.29 26.27 58.32
C PHE A 57 38.69 25.33 57.19
N HIS A 58 37.88 25.23 56.13
CA HIS A 58 38.18 24.38 54.97
C HIS A 58 39.36 24.92 54.16
N LEU A 59 39.42 26.23 53.92
CA LEU A 59 40.52 26.87 53.21
C LEU A 59 41.85 26.73 53.96
N ASN A 60 41.83 26.89 55.29
CA ASN A 60 43.02 26.71 56.13
C ASN A 60 43.50 25.24 56.13
N ALA A 61 42.58 24.28 56.14
CA ALA A 61 42.93 22.86 56.05
C ALA A 61 43.59 22.51 54.70
N LEU A 62 43.06 23.05 53.59
CA LEU A 62 43.63 22.88 52.26
C LEU A 62 44.99 23.56 52.11
N LYS A 63 45.17 24.76 52.69
CA LYS A 63 46.47 25.47 52.73
C LYS A 63 47.52 24.70 53.54
N LYS A 64 47.16 24.16 54.71
CA LYS A 64 48.05 23.34 55.55
C LYS A 64 48.55 22.07 54.85
N CYS A 65 47.86 21.64 53.79
CA CYS A 65 48.24 20.50 52.96
C CYS A 65 48.86 20.92 51.62
N GLU A 66 49.15 22.22 51.45
CA GLU A 66 49.78 22.80 50.25
C GLU A 66 48.97 22.57 48.95
N LEU A 67 47.68 22.26 49.06
CA LEU A 67 46.80 22.02 47.92
C LEU A 67 46.34 23.33 47.27
N ILE A 68 46.18 24.38 48.09
CA ILE A 68 45.82 25.73 47.65
C ILE A 68 46.72 26.75 48.33
N ASN A 69 46.78 27.95 47.75
CA ASN A 69 47.41 29.10 48.36
C ASN A 69 46.58 30.36 48.10
N ASN A 70 46.98 31.52 48.62
CA ASN A 70 46.30 32.79 48.39
C ASN A 70 47.26 33.93 48.03
N THR A 71 46.73 34.90 47.32
CA THR A 71 47.31 36.23 47.06
C THR A 71 46.43 37.30 47.73
N GLU A 72 46.72 38.57 47.47
CA GLU A 72 45.86 39.70 47.83
C GLU A 72 44.51 39.65 47.10
N ASN A 73 44.46 39.05 45.90
CA ASN A 73 43.29 39.02 45.04
C ASN A 73 42.38 37.80 45.27
N GLY A 74 42.86 36.77 45.96
CA GLY A 74 42.05 35.59 46.26
C GLY A 74 42.86 34.31 46.47
N TYR A 75 42.20 33.17 46.28
CA TYR A 75 42.77 31.84 46.44
C TYR A 75 43.02 31.21 45.06
N TYR A 76 44.07 30.39 44.96
CA TYR A 76 44.39 29.59 43.78
C TYR A 76 44.85 28.18 44.17
N ILE A 77 44.71 27.23 43.24
CA ILE A 77 45.18 25.85 43.42
C ILE A 77 46.67 25.76 43.04
N THR A 78 47.48 25.12 43.88
CA THR A 78 48.92 24.94 43.61
C THR A 78 49.16 23.89 42.52
N GLN A 79 50.36 23.84 41.93
CA GLN A 79 50.69 22.77 40.97
C GLN A 79 50.58 21.37 41.61
N PHE A 80 50.96 21.24 42.88
CA PHE A 80 50.80 20.01 43.65
C PHE A 80 49.32 19.67 43.85
N GLY A 81 48.49 20.65 44.25
CA GLY A 81 47.05 20.49 44.37
C GLY A 81 46.37 20.07 43.08
N LYS A 82 46.80 20.61 41.92
CA LYS A 82 46.30 20.20 40.60
C LYS A 82 46.55 18.71 40.33
N LYS A 83 47.77 18.23 40.55
CA LYS A 83 48.13 16.81 40.35
C LYS A 83 47.35 15.87 41.28
N ILE A 84 47.23 16.22 42.55
CA ILE A 84 46.46 15.43 43.52
C ILE A 84 44.96 15.40 43.16
N PHE A 85 44.40 16.55 42.79
CA PHE A 85 43.00 16.63 42.39
C PHE A 85 42.71 15.87 41.09
N GLU A 86 43.66 15.81 40.14
CA GLU A 86 43.53 14.97 38.94
C GLU A 86 43.45 13.48 39.26
N ASN A 87 44.25 13.00 40.20
CA ASN A 87 44.16 11.62 40.67
C ASN A 87 42.82 11.35 41.38
N ILE A 88 42.31 12.30 42.16
CA ILE A 88 40.97 12.19 42.77
C ILE A 88 39.89 12.09 41.68
N LEU A 89 39.95 12.93 40.64
CA LEU A 89 39.02 12.86 39.50
C LEU A 89 39.12 11.53 38.75
N SER A 90 40.32 10.93 38.63
CA SER A 90 40.45 9.59 38.06
C SER A 90 39.78 8.51 38.92
N ILE A 91 39.90 8.61 40.25
CA ILE A 91 39.20 7.72 41.18
C ILE A 91 37.68 7.91 41.06
N GLU A 92 37.22 9.16 40.96
CA GLU A 92 35.80 9.49 40.75
C GLU A 92 35.26 8.89 39.43
N ARG A 93 36.06 8.90 38.35
CA ARG A 93 35.72 8.24 37.08
C ARG A 93 35.64 6.72 37.22
N ILE A 94 36.61 6.09 37.88
CA ILE A 94 36.62 4.64 38.15
C ILE A 94 35.41 4.23 39.00
N LEU A 95 35.06 5.04 40.01
CA LEU A 95 33.86 4.83 40.81
C LEU A 95 32.58 5.07 39.99
N GLY A 96 32.61 6.04 39.08
CA GLY A 96 31.54 6.34 38.14
C GLY A 96 31.23 5.20 37.17
N GLU A 97 32.26 4.51 36.66
CA GLU A 97 32.13 3.32 35.80
C GLU A 97 31.38 2.17 36.49
N LYS A 98 31.58 1.97 37.80
CA LYS A 98 30.79 1.00 38.59
C LYS A 98 29.33 1.43 38.84
N SER A 99 28.98 2.70 38.66
CA SER A 99 27.68 3.27 39.04
C SER A 99 26.69 3.49 37.87
N LYS A 100 27.12 3.35 36.61
CA LYS A 100 26.26 3.56 35.43
C LYS A 100 25.39 2.34 35.10
N LEU A 101 24.51 1.96 36.02
CA LEU A 101 23.42 1.01 35.72
C LEU A 101 22.31 1.76 34.96
N LYS A 102 22.44 1.87 33.63
CA LYS A 102 21.40 2.49 32.80
C LYS A 102 20.17 1.58 32.75
N MET A 103 19.03 2.09 33.21
CA MET A 103 17.78 1.32 33.25
C MET A 103 17.02 1.46 31.93
N ILE A 104 16.69 0.34 31.28
CA ILE A 104 15.80 0.31 30.12
C ILE A 104 14.39 -0.06 30.60
N ARG A 105 13.39 0.71 30.17
CA ARG A 105 11.98 0.33 30.29
C ARG A 105 11.59 -0.50 29.07
N THR A 106 11.35 -1.78 29.29
CA THR A 106 10.97 -2.70 28.23
C THR A 106 9.54 -2.44 27.76
N SER A 107 9.17 -3.04 26.62
CA SER A 107 7.81 -3.04 26.09
C SER A 107 6.77 -3.65 27.04
N LYS A 108 7.21 -4.42 28.06
CA LYS A 108 6.36 -4.99 29.12
C LYS A 108 6.21 -4.09 30.35
N TYR A 109 6.62 -2.83 30.25
CA TYR A 109 6.64 -1.85 31.35
C TYR A 109 7.53 -2.25 32.55
N SER A 110 8.35 -3.31 32.44
CA SER A 110 9.38 -3.67 33.42
C SER A 110 10.61 -2.78 33.25
N LYS A 111 11.31 -2.48 34.35
CA LYS A 111 12.62 -1.83 34.32
C LYS A 111 13.69 -2.91 34.38
N GLU A 112 14.57 -2.94 33.39
CA GLU A 112 15.69 -3.88 33.28
C GLU A 112 17.01 -3.12 33.13
N LEU A 113 18.12 -3.77 33.43
CA LEU A 113 19.45 -3.22 33.16
C LEU A 113 19.74 -3.28 31.66
N PHE A 114 20.52 -2.31 31.16
CA PHE A 114 21.06 -2.37 29.81
C PHE A 114 21.94 -3.61 29.64
N ASP A 115 21.76 -4.30 28.52
CA ASP A 115 22.50 -5.49 28.13
C ASP A 115 22.75 -5.42 26.62
N SER A 116 24.03 -5.29 26.22
CA SER A 116 24.42 -5.20 24.82
C SER A 116 24.16 -6.49 24.04
N ASN A 117 24.08 -7.65 24.71
CA ASN A 117 23.73 -8.91 24.06
C ASN A 117 22.31 -8.88 23.48
N LYS A 118 21.39 -8.14 24.12
CA LYS A 118 20.03 -7.96 23.59
C LYS A 118 20.00 -7.13 22.30
N ILE A 119 20.94 -6.18 22.16
CA ILE A 119 21.09 -5.40 20.92
C ILE A 119 21.70 -6.28 19.83
N GLU A 120 22.74 -7.06 20.15
CA GLU A 120 23.33 -8.04 19.23
C GLU A 120 22.28 -9.05 18.73
N GLU A 121 21.55 -9.69 19.64
CA GLU A 121 20.50 -10.66 19.29
C GLU A 121 19.41 -10.02 18.43
N PHE A 122 18.97 -8.81 18.79
CA PHE A 122 18.01 -8.02 18.01
C PHE A 122 18.50 -7.72 16.57
N LEU A 123 19.77 -7.33 16.41
CA LEU A 123 20.37 -7.07 15.09
C LEU A 123 20.51 -8.34 14.24
N ILE A 124 20.81 -9.49 14.86
CA ILE A 124 20.90 -10.77 14.15
C ILE A 124 19.52 -11.27 13.75
N THR A 125 18.57 -11.27 14.69
CA THR A 125 17.26 -11.90 14.50
C THR A 125 16.31 -11.07 13.63
N GLU A 126 16.20 -9.76 13.89
CA GLU A 126 15.31 -8.87 13.13
C GLU A 126 16.04 -8.17 11.98
N GLY A 127 17.32 -7.83 12.18
CA GLY A 127 18.13 -7.14 11.17
C GLY A 127 18.79 -8.08 10.16
N ASP A 128 18.79 -9.39 10.43
CA ASP A 128 19.44 -10.41 9.59
C ASP A 128 20.89 -10.00 9.28
N MET A 129 21.59 -9.61 10.35
CA MET A 129 22.97 -9.13 10.34
C MET A 129 23.92 -10.24 10.80
N GLU A 130 25.10 -10.34 10.17
CA GLU A 130 26.13 -11.28 10.61
C GLU A 130 26.61 -10.99 12.03
N LEU A 131 26.88 -12.07 12.78
CA LEU A 131 27.28 -12.05 14.19
C LEU A 131 28.40 -11.04 14.50
N PHE A 132 29.44 -11.00 13.66
CA PHE A 132 30.59 -10.12 13.89
C PHE A 132 30.20 -8.64 13.78
N LEU A 133 29.45 -8.28 12.73
CA LEU A 133 28.99 -6.91 12.52
C LEU A 133 27.95 -6.50 13.58
N ALA A 134 27.05 -7.41 13.96
CA ALA A 134 26.08 -7.19 15.03
C ALA A 134 26.76 -6.87 16.37
N ARG A 135 27.83 -7.60 16.71
CA ARG A 135 28.66 -7.32 17.90
C ARG A 135 29.32 -5.95 17.84
N GLN A 136 29.87 -5.59 16.67
CA GLN A 136 30.53 -4.31 16.49
C GLN A 136 29.55 -3.15 16.71
N ILE A 137 28.37 -3.21 16.08
CA ILE A 137 27.32 -2.20 16.24
C ILE A 137 26.77 -2.19 17.67
N ALA A 138 26.54 -3.35 18.28
CA ALA A 138 26.05 -3.43 19.66
C ALA A 138 27.02 -2.78 20.67
N ARG A 139 28.34 -2.98 20.48
CA ARG A 139 29.38 -2.29 21.27
C ARG A 139 29.37 -0.80 21.04
N GLU A 140 29.25 -0.36 19.78
CA GLU A 140 29.16 1.07 19.49
C GLU A 140 27.92 1.72 20.13
N VAL A 141 26.77 1.03 20.09
CA VAL A 141 25.55 1.44 20.79
C VAL A 141 25.82 1.58 22.29
N GLU A 142 26.46 0.59 22.91
CA GLU A 142 26.82 0.58 24.33
C GLU A 142 27.76 1.74 24.69
N ASP A 143 28.84 1.93 23.94
CA ASP A 143 29.84 2.98 24.18
C ASP A 143 29.23 4.38 24.06
N ARG A 144 28.46 4.62 22.99
CA ARG A 144 27.82 5.91 22.78
C ARG A 144 26.74 6.17 23.84
N LEU A 145 25.95 5.14 24.18
CA LEU A 145 25.00 5.24 25.27
C LEU A 145 25.70 5.57 26.57
N ALA A 146 26.83 4.95 26.92
CA ALA A 146 27.54 5.21 28.17
C ALA A 146 27.91 6.68 28.33
N ASN A 147 28.10 7.42 27.24
CA ASN A 147 28.45 8.83 27.20
C ASN A 147 27.24 9.79 27.26
N LEU A 148 26.02 9.30 27.05
CA LEU A 148 24.80 10.12 27.13
C LEU A 148 24.36 10.34 28.58
N ASN A 149 23.90 11.56 28.90
CA ASN A 149 23.32 11.90 30.20
C ASN A 149 21.82 11.55 30.25
N ILE A 150 21.52 10.26 30.11
CA ILE A 150 20.15 9.72 30.09
C ILE A 150 19.99 8.71 31.23
N GLU A 151 19.01 8.95 32.10
CA GLU A 151 18.70 8.09 33.26
C GLU A 151 17.96 6.81 32.87
N TYR A 152 17.08 6.88 31.86
CA TYR A 152 16.34 5.73 31.36
C TYR A 152 15.98 5.84 29.87
N LEU A 153 15.85 4.71 29.20
CA LEU A 153 15.43 4.61 27.80
C LEU A 153 14.28 3.63 27.64
N THR A 154 13.36 3.89 26.70
CA THR A 154 12.32 2.92 26.33
C THR A 154 12.82 2.02 25.20
N ALA A 155 12.27 0.81 25.07
CA ALA A 155 12.61 -0.08 23.95
C ALA A 155 12.43 0.56 22.55
N PRO A 156 11.37 1.34 22.25
CA PRO A 156 11.27 2.07 20.98
C PRO A 156 12.39 3.10 20.78
N LEU A 157 12.73 3.87 21.81
CA LEU A 157 13.80 4.88 21.72
C LEU A 157 15.18 4.21 21.54
N MET A 158 15.41 3.06 22.17
CA MET A 158 16.59 2.23 21.94
C MET A 158 16.72 1.76 20.50
N ARG A 159 15.60 1.35 19.88
CA ARG A 159 15.56 0.97 18.47
C ARG A 159 15.85 2.16 17.55
N GLU A 160 15.23 3.32 17.82
CA GLU A 160 15.50 4.55 17.06
C GLU A 160 16.97 4.96 17.16
N TYR A 161 17.56 4.89 18.34
CA TYR A 161 18.97 5.18 18.57
C TYR A 161 19.89 4.21 17.81
N THR A 162 19.58 2.91 17.86
CA THR A 162 20.32 1.88 17.11
C THR A 162 20.20 2.11 15.61
N ASN A 163 19.00 2.43 15.10
CA ASN A 163 18.78 2.74 13.69
C ASN A 163 19.54 3.98 13.22
N ALA A 164 19.73 4.99 14.08
CA ALA A 164 20.59 6.13 13.77
C ALA A 164 22.05 5.71 13.59
N ILE A 165 22.58 4.86 14.49
CA ILE A 165 23.95 4.33 14.39
C ILE A 165 24.12 3.46 13.14
N LEU A 166 23.14 2.63 12.79
CA LEU A 166 23.16 1.85 11.55
C LEU A 166 23.25 2.74 10.31
N LEU A 167 22.48 3.83 10.29
CA LEU A 167 22.50 4.80 9.18
C LEU A 167 23.86 5.48 9.06
N GLU A 168 24.44 5.92 10.18
CA GLU A 168 25.78 6.54 10.21
C GLU A 168 26.89 5.59 9.72
N ASN A 169 26.72 4.28 9.92
CA ASN A 169 27.63 3.25 9.44
C ASN A 169 27.33 2.79 7.99
N GLY A 170 26.37 3.42 7.30
CA GLY A 170 25.99 3.05 5.92
C GLY A 170 25.22 1.74 5.80
N LEU A 171 24.69 1.21 6.91
CA LEU A 171 23.95 -0.06 6.98
C LEU A 171 22.44 0.16 6.74
N GLU A 172 22.11 0.83 5.63
CA GLU A 172 20.74 1.22 5.27
C GLU A 172 19.80 0.01 5.17
N GLU A 173 20.26 -1.09 4.56
CA GLU A 173 19.46 -2.31 4.36
C GLU A 173 19.04 -2.96 5.67
N VAL A 174 19.93 -2.98 6.67
CA VAL A 174 19.58 -3.50 8.01
C VAL A 174 18.63 -2.53 8.71
N ARG A 175 18.89 -1.21 8.61
CA ARG A 175 17.99 -0.18 9.15
C ARG A 175 16.59 -0.26 8.54
N HIS A 176 16.44 -0.62 7.26
CA HIS A 176 15.14 -0.84 6.62
C HIS A 176 14.37 -1.98 7.29
N LYS A 177 15.00 -3.15 7.51
CA LYS A 177 14.39 -4.30 8.22
C LYS A 177 13.94 -3.97 9.65
N LEU A 178 14.65 -3.06 10.31
CA LEU A 178 14.38 -2.66 11.69
C LEU A 178 13.44 -1.46 11.83
N THR A 179 13.00 -0.88 10.71
CA THR A 179 12.16 0.31 10.69
C THR A 179 10.76 -0.02 11.23
N ARG A 180 10.28 0.81 12.16
CA ARG A 180 8.90 0.70 12.65
C ARG A 180 7.95 1.28 11.61
N LEU A 181 6.94 0.51 11.25
CA LEU A 181 5.91 0.90 10.29
C LEU A 181 4.72 1.50 11.04
N GLY A 182 4.13 2.56 10.49
CA GLY A 182 3.07 3.31 11.18
C GLY A 182 2.68 4.61 10.51
N THR A 183 1.49 5.09 10.85
CA THR A 183 1.05 6.45 10.52
C THR A 183 1.54 7.42 11.60
N PRO A 184 2.19 8.55 11.25
CA PRO A 184 2.64 9.54 12.23
C PRO A 184 1.49 10.04 13.13
N PRO A 185 1.71 10.24 14.45
CA PRO A 185 0.64 10.64 15.37
C PRO A 185 -0.13 11.89 14.92
N TYR A 186 0.56 12.88 14.35
CA TYR A 186 -0.08 14.08 13.81
C TYR A 186 -1.10 13.77 12.71
N GLU A 187 -0.78 12.87 11.78
CA GLU A 187 -1.71 12.45 10.72
C GLU A 187 -2.89 11.65 11.29
N VAL A 188 -2.64 10.80 12.28
CA VAL A 188 -3.71 10.08 13.00
C VAL A 188 -4.65 11.07 13.69
N PHE A 189 -4.14 12.09 14.38
CA PHE A 189 -4.96 13.15 14.99
C PHE A 189 -5.72 13.96 13.96
N LYS A 190 -5.10 14.27 12.81
CA LYS A 190 -5.77 14.97 11.71
C LYS A 190 -6.94 14.15 11.14
N LEU A 191 -6.74 12.84 10.96
CA LEU A 191 -7.80 11.92 10.52
C LEU A 191 -8.90 11.79 11.58
N PHE A 192 -8.52 11.63 12.85
CA PHE A 192 -9.44 11.49 13.98
C PHE A 192 -10.34 12.72 14.15
N ASN A 193 -9.78 13.92 13.97
CA ASN A 193 -10.51 15.18 14.06
C ASN A 193 -11.15 15.62 12.74
N SER A 194 -11.12 14.77 11.70
CA SER A 194 -11.68 15.15 10.39
C SER A 194 -13.21 15.25 10.44
N MET A 195 -13.77 16.21 9.70
CA MET A 195 -15.21 16.40 9.56
C MET A 195 -15.80 15.59 8.38
N ASP A 196 -15.07 14.61 7.83
CA ASP A 196 -15.57 13.76 6.74
C ASP A 196 -16.62 12.80 7.29
N SER A 197 -17.89 13.05 6.95
CA SER A 197 -19.03 12.23 7.38
C SER A 197 -18.95 10.77 6.93
N ARG A 198 -18.07 10.45 5.98
CA ARG A 198 -17.83 9.10 5.47
C ARG A 198 -16.81 8.32 6.29
N LEU A 199 -16.11 8.93 7.26
CA LEU A 199 -15.12 8.27 8.09
C LEU A 199 -15.78 7.58 9.29
N THR A 200 -16.12 6.29 9.13
CA THR A 200 -16.60 5.44 10.24
C THR A 200 -15.42 4.91 11.07
N PRO A 201 -15.65 4.37 12.29
CA PRO A 201 -14.60 3.69 13.07
C PRO A 201 -13.87 2.59 12.28
N GLU A 202 -14.59 1.82 11.46
CA GLU A 202 -14.00 0.78 10.61
C GLU A 202 -13.14 1.37 9.50
N ARG A 203 -13.59 2.48 8.86
CA ARG A 203 -12.80 3.18 7.85
C ARG A 203 -11.55 3.83 8.45
N PHE A 204 -11.64 4.34 9.68
CA PHE A 204 -10.49 4.85 10.43
C PHE A 204 -9.45 3.76 10.66
N ILE A 205 -9.85 2.61 11.21
CA ILE A 205 -8.95 1.46 11.44
C ILE A 205 -8.40 0.93 10.11
N ASN A 206 -9.26 0.80 9.09
CA ASN A 206 -8.86 0.32 7.77
C ASN A 206 -7.82 1.25 7.12
N LYS A 207 -7.95 2.57 7.27
CA LYS A 207 -6.97 3.53 6.75
C LYS A 207 -5.61 3.35 7.43
N LEU A 208 -5.56 3.31 8.76
CA LEU A 208 -4.31 3.09 9.51
C LEU A 208 -3.66 1.75 9.17
N GLY A 209 -4.47 0.68 9.08
CA GLY A 209 -3.98 -0.64 8.69
C GLY A 209 -3.48 -0.69 7.24
N SER A 210 -4.12 0.06 6.34
CA SER A 210 -3.71 0.16 4.94
C SER A 210 -2.37 0.88 4.82
N ASP A 211 -2.18 2.02 5.51
CA ASP A 211 -0.93 2.77 5.49
C ASP A 211 0.25 1.90 5.97
N VAL A 212 0.05 1.13 7.05
CA VAL A 212 1.07 0.19 7.57
C VAL A 212 1.36 -0.92 6.56
N SER A 213 0.34 -1.49 5.94
CA SER A 213 0.49 -2.57 4.95
C SER A 213 1.26 -2.11 3.71
N GLU A 214 0.95 -0.91 3.20
CA GLU A 214 1.64 -0.31 2.06
C GLU A 214 3.12 -0.06 2.35
N GLN A 215 3.43 0.50 3.52
CA GLN A 215 4.81 0.69 3.96
C GLN A 215 5.55 -0.65 4.10
N PHE A 216 4.90 -1.69 4.66
CA PHE A 216 5.50 -3.01 4.79
C PHE A 216 5.86 -3.60 3.43
N ILE A 217 4.96 -3.49 2.46
CA ILE A 217 5.16 -4.02 1.12
C ILE A 217 6.33 -3.32 0.42
N LEU A 218 6.35 -2.00 0.41
CA LEU A 218 7.37 -1.21 -0.29
C LEU A 218 8.76 -1.31 0.34
N LEU A 219 8.84 -1.43 1.67
CA LEU A 219 10.13 -1.46 2.38
C LEU A 219 10.69 -2.86 2.60
N ASN A 220 9.84 -3.89 2.70
CA ASN A 220 10.27 -5.21 3.17
C ASN A 220 9.95 -6.36 2.22
N LEU A 221 8.95 -6.24 1.34
CA LEU A 221 8.55 -7.34 0.46
C LEU A 221 9.01 -7.13 -0.98
N ILE A 222 8.87 -5.92 -1.52
CA ILE A 222 9.26 -5.61 -2.90
C ILE A 222 10.74 -5.18 -2.91
N PRO A 223 11.58 -5.73 -3.82
CA PRO A 223 12.94 -5.25 -4.04
C PRO A 223 12.98 -3.74 -4.30
N LYS A 224 13.98 -3.05 -3.72
CA LYS A 224 14.11 -1.58 -3.75
C LYS A 224 13.97 -1.00 -5.16
N ASN A 225 14.68 -1.57 -6.14
CA ASN A 225 14.62 -1.15 -7.54
C ASN A 225 13.21 -1.23 -8.15
N LEU A 226 12.37 -2.18 -7.74
CA LEU A 226 10.99 -2.31 -8.20
C LEU A 226 10.03 -1.42 -7.41
N ALA A 227 10.27 -1.24 -6.10
CA ALA A 227 9.52 -0.31 -5.26
C ALA A 227 9.70 1.14 -5.75
N ASP A 228 10.92 1.51 -6.16
CA ASP A 228 11.24 2.82 -6.71
C ASP A 228 10.45 3.13 -7.99
N LEU A 229 10.15 2.13 -8.83
CA LEU A 229 9.30 2.31 -10.02
C LEU A 229 7.88 2.75 -9.64
N TYR A 230 7.34 2.19 -8.55
CA TYR A 230 6.02 2.58 -8.04
C TYR A 230 6.10 3.98 -7.42
N LEU A 231 7.09 4.22 -6.55
CA LEU A 231 7.27 5.50 -5.85
C LEU A 231 7.52 6.67 -6.80
N SER A 232 8.20 6.44 -7.92
CA SER A 232 8.47 7.45 -8.97
C SER A 232 7.32 7.63 -9.96
N GLY A 233 6.25 6.82 -9.87
CA GLY A 233 5.11 6.87 -10.78
C GLY A 233 5.36 6.33 -12.18
N GLU A 234 6.42 5.53 -12.35
CA GLU A 234 6.72 4.83 -13.60
C GLU A 234 5.83 3.61 -13.82
N ILE A 235 5.34 3.02 -12.73
CA ILE A 235 4.29 2.00 -12.75
C ILE A 235 3.17 2.33 -11.76
N ALA A 236 2.00 1.73 -11.97
CA ALA A 236 0.93 1.70 -10.99
C ALA A 236 0.62 0.26 -10.55
N LEU A 237 0.60 0.06 -9.24
CA LEU A 237 0.12 -1.16 -8.58
C LEU A 237 -1.26 -0.88 -7.98
N LEU A 238 -2.22 -1.76 -8.26
CA LEU A 238 -3.58 -1.63 -7.72
C LEU A 238 -3.63 -2.23 -6.32
N TYR A 239 -4.39 -1.59 -5.41
CA TYR A 239 -4.62 -2.07 -4.05
C TYR A 239 -3.34 -2.42 -3.31
N LEU A 240 -2.38 -1.48 -3.27
CA LEU A 240 -1.07 -1.74 -2.68
C LEU A 240 -1.20 -2.34 -1.27
N ASN A 241 -2.11 -1.82 -0.44
CA ASN A 241 -2.42 -2.36 0.90
C ASN A 241 -2.79 -3.85 0.96
N TYR A 242 -3.33 -4.44 -0.11
CA TYR A 242 -3.69 -5.87 -0.20
C TYR A 242 -2.84 -6.66 -1.18
N TRP A 243 -1.88 -6.01 -1.86
CA TRP A 243 -1.23 -6.51 -3.06
C TRP A 243 -0.52 -7.85 -2.85
N SER A 244 0.19 -8.02 -1.73
CA SER A 244 0.88 -9.27 -1.37
C SER A 244 -0.03 -10.33 -0.73
N LEU A 245 -1.28 -9.99 -0.40
CA LEU A 245 -2.14 -10.79 0.46
C LEU A 245 -3.18 -11.62 -0.31
N ARG A 246 -3.65 -11.10 -1.44
CA ARG A 246 -4.75 -11.72 -2.22
C ARG A 246 -4.73 -11.29 -3.69
N PRO A 247 -5.36 -12.05 -4.60
CA PRO A 247 -5.50 -11.65 -6.00
C PRO A 247 -6.35 -10.38 -6.16
N LEU A 248 -6.29 -9.80 -7.36
CA LEU A 248 -7.11 -8.65 -7.73
C LEU A 248 -8.59 -9.05 -7.79
N SER A 249 -8.92 -10.07 -8.58
CA SER A 249 -10.32 -10.44 -8.86
C SER A 249 -10.51 -11.95 -9.06
N LEU A 250 -11.75 -12.39 -8.97
CA LEU A 250 -12.15 -13.77 -9.21
C LEU A 250 -13.23 -13.84 -10.29
N TYR A 251 -13.09 -14.80 -11.21
CA TYR A 251 -14.16 -15.21 -12.11
C TYR A 251 -14.77 -16.52 -11.62
N ILE A 252 -16.06 -16.50 -11.31
CA ILE A 252 -16.80 -17.66 -10.81
C ILE A 252 -18.09 -17.80 -11.63
N SER A 253 -18.28 -18.96 -12.26
CA SER A 253 -19.56 -19.28 -12.90
C SER A 253 -20.63 -19.48 -11.85
N SER A 254 -21.84 -18.99 -12.13
CA SER A 254 -22.96 -19.12 -11.19
C SER A 254 -23.38 -20.58 -10.99
N GLU A 255 -23.13 -21.45 -11.97
CA GLU A 255 -23.28 -22.90 -11.86
C GLU A 255 -22.40 -23.49 -10.77
N THR A 256 -21.13 -23.05 -10.67
CA THR A 256 -20.24 -23.51 -9.60
C THR A 256 -20.77 -23.13 -8.22
N ILE A 257 -21.28 -21.90 -8.06
CA ILE A 257 -21.87 -21.44 -6.78
C ILE A 257 -23.07 -22.32 -6.41
N LEU A 258 -23.96 -22.58 -7.37
CA LEU A 258 -25.10 -23.47 -7.15
C LEU A 258 -24.66 -24.89 -6.78
N SER A 259 -23.63 -25.43 -7.43
CA SER A 259 -23.10 -26.75 -7.10
C SER A 259 -22.54 -26.81 -5.68
N TYR A 260 -21.88 -25.75 -5.22
CA TYR A 260 -21.39 -25.62 -3.84
C TYR A 260 -22.53 -25.58 -2.84
N ILE A 261 -23.53 -24.72 -3.08
CA ILE A 261 -24.72 -24.60 -2.22
C ILE A 261 -25.45 -25.94 -2.15
N SER A 262 -25.61 -26.61 -3.29
CA SER A 262 -26.28 -27.91 -3.42
C SER A 262 -25.60 -29.00 -2.60
N LYS A 263 -24.26 -29.06 -2.62
CA LYS A 263 -23.49 -30.01 -1.81
C LYS A 263 -23.62 -29.73 -0.31
N LYS A 264 -23.60 -28.45 0.08
CA LYS A 264 -23.67 -28.03 1.50
C LYS A 264 -25.09 -28.10 2.07
N HIS A 265 -26.09 -27.90 1.22
CA HIS A 265 -27.51 -27.85 1.57
C HIS A 265 -28.34 -28.72 0.60
N PRO A 266 -28.32 -30.06 0.77
CA PRO A 266 -28.98 -31.01 -0.14
C PRO A 266 -30.49 -30.80 -0.32
N VAL A 267 -31.14 -30.09 0.61
CA VAL A 267 -32.58 -29.82 0.58
C VAL A 267 -32.98 -28.93 -0.62
N ILE A 268 -32.04 -28.20 -1.23
CA ILE A 268 -32.31 -27.24 -2.33
C ILE A 268 -32.14 -27.85 -3.73
N THR A 269 -31.70 -29.11 -3.83
CA THR A 269 -30.96 -29.50 -5.03
C THR A 269 -31.74 -29.78 -6.29
N ASN A 270 -33.08 -29.89 -6.30
CA ASN A 270 -33.73 -30.36 -7.53
C ASN A 270 -34.92 -29.57 -8.05
N LYS A 271 -35.61 -28.72 -7.26
CA LYS A 271 -36.81 -28.02 -7.70
C LYS A 271 -37.02 -26.73 -6.89
N ILE A 272 -36.57 -25.60 -7.41
CA ILE A 272 -36.92 -24.27 -6.87
C ILE A 272 -38.36 -23.99 -7.30
N GLU A 273 -39.32 -24.47 -6.51
CA GLU A 273 -40.75 -24.40 -6.86
C GLU A 273 -41.52 -23.40 -5.99
N THR A 274 -41.02 -23.06 -4.80
CA THR A 274 -41.70 -22.17 -3.87
C THR A 274 -40.92 -20.89 -3.59
N SER A 275 -41.61 -19.80 -3.22
CA SER A 275 -40.95 -18.57 -2.73
C SER A 275 -39.98 -18.86 -1.58
N ARG A 276 -40.30 -19.82 -0.69
CA ARG A 276 -39.43 -20.21 0.43
C ARG A 276 -38.09 -20.77 -0.04
N ASP A 277 -38.09 -21.52 -1.13
CA ASP A 277 -36.85 -22.08 -1.69
C ASP A 277 -36.01 -20.98 -2.35
N CYS A 278 -36.65 -20.03 -3.05
CA CYS A 278 -35.98 -18.83 -3.56
C CYS A 278 -35.31 -18.03 -2.42
N LEU A 279 -36.03 -17.81 -1.30
CA LEU A 279 -35.48 -17.08 -0.15
C LEU A 279 -34.24 -17.79 0.43
N LYS A 280 -34.29 -19.12 0.62
CA LYS A 280 -33.13 -19.88 1.11
C LYS A 280 -31.95 -19.81 0.13
N LEU A 281 -32.22 -19.95 -1.17
CA LEU A 281 -31.19 -19.89 -2.19
C LEU A 281 -30.51 -18.51 -2.23
N ILE A 282 -31.28 -17.42 -2.13
CA ILE A 282 -30.73 -16.06 -2.00
C ILE A 282 -29.77 -16.00 -0.80
N LEU A 283 -30.22 -16.44 0.37
CA LEU A 283 -29.42 -16.37 1.59
C LEU A 283 -28.10 -17.15 1.44
N TYR A 284 -28.14 -18.40 0.96
CA TYR A 284 -26.93 -19.22 0.79
C TYR A 284 -25.99 -18.70 -0.29
N PHE A 285 -26.54 -18.08 -1.35
CA PHE A 285 -25.74 -17.42 -2.37
C PHE A 285 -24.96 -16.24 -1.79
N PHE A 286 -25.62 -15.39 -0.99
CA PHE A 286 -24.92 -14.29 -0.33
C PHE A 286 -23.95 -14.76 0.75
N ASP A 287 -24.27 -15.81 1.51
CA ASP A 287 -23.33 -16.43 2.46
C ASP A 287 -22.04 -16.88 1.76
N PHE A 288 -22.15 -17.46 0.56
CA PHE A 288 -20.99 -17.78 -0.27
C PHE A 288 -20.23 -16.52 -0.71
N LEU A 289 -20.93 -15.49 -1.20
CA LEU A 289 -20.26 -14.24 -1.60
C LEU A 289 -19.53 -13.57 -0.42
N TYR A 290 -20.11 -13.55 0.78
CA TYR A 290 -19.45 -13.04 1.98
C TYR A 290 -18.22 -13.85 2.38
N GLN A 291 -18.25 -15.18 2.20
CA GLN A 291 -17.07 -16.03 2.42
C GLN A 291 -15.95 -15.72 1.41
N VAL A 292 -16.30 -15.50 0.14
CA VAL A 292 -15.32 -15.22 -0.93
C VAL A 292 -14.75 -13.80 -0.84
N LYS A 293 -15.53 -12.83 -0.35
CA LYS A 293 -15.20 -11.39 -0.29
C LYS A 293 -13.79 -11.08 0.24
N GLN A 294 -13.35 -11.80 1.27
CA GLN A 294 -12.04 -11.54 1.88
C GLN A 294 -10.84 -11.91 0.97
N PHE A 295 -11.07 -12.71 -0.08
CA PHE A 295 -10.01 -13.28 -0.91
C PHE A 295 -9.77 -12.57 -2.26
N TYR A 296 -10.37 -11.40 -2.49
CA TYR A 296 -10.06 -10.56 -3.64
C TYR A 296 -10.08 -9.08 -3.26
N SER A 297 -9.43 -8.23 -4.06
CA SER A 297 -9.28 -6.80 -3.75
C SER A 297 -10.26 -5.91 -4.52
N GLU A 298 -10.49 -6.22 -5.79
CA GLU A 298 -11.33 -5.46 -6.71
C GLU A 298 -12.71 -6.09 -6.82
N ASP A 299 -12.90 -7.12 -7.64
CA ASP A 299 -14.25 -7.64 -7.92
C ASP A 299 -14.35 -9.16 -8.05
N VAL A 300 -15.58 -9.66 -7.89
CA VAL A 300 -15.97 -10.99 -8.33
C VAL A 300 -16.88 -10.90 -9.55
N LEU A 301 -16.45 -11.49 -10.67
CA LEU A 301 -17.24 -11.60 -11.90
C LEU A 301 -18.02 -12.90 -11.89
N LEU A 302 -19.34 -12.78 -11.94
CA LEU A 302 -20.28 -13.88 -11.94
C LEU A 302 -20.75 -14.21 -13.36
N GLY A 303 -20.17 -15.26 -13.91
CA GLY A 303 -20.54 -15.79 -15.22
C GLY A 303 -21.90 -16.49 -15.21
N ALA A 304 -22.61 -16.41 -16.34
CA ALA A 304 -23.93 -16.96 -16.58
C ALA A 304 -24.97 -16.61 -15.49
N PHE A 305 -24.78 -15.49 -14.79
CA PHE A 305 -25.56 -15.10 -13.62
C PHE A 305 -27.05 -15.05 -13.90
N LYS A 306 -27.46 -14.46 -15.03
CA LYS A 306 -28.87 -14.45 -15.39
C LYS A 306 -29.47 -15.84 -15.58
N SER A 307 -28.90 -16.61 -16.49
CA SER A 307 -29.46 -17.89 -16.91
C SER A 307 -29.39 -18.95 -15.82
N GLN A 308 -28.33 -18.94 -15.00
CA GLN A 308 -28.09 -19.98 -14.00
C GLN A 308 -28.59 -19.60 -12.61
N PHE A 309 -28.78 -18.33 -12.28
CA PHE A 309 -29.20 -17.92 -10.94
C PHE A 309 -30.43 -17.03 -10.95
N LEU A 310 -30.36 -15.88 -11.65
CA LEU A 310 -31.40 -14.86 -11.59
C LEU A 310 -32.78 -15.38 -12.02
N ASN A 311 -32.83 -16.18 -13.09
CA ASN A 311 -34.08 -16.74 -13.62
C ASN A 311 -34.81 -17.68 -12.64
N TYR A 312 -34.09 -18.30 -11.70
CA TYR A 312 -34.69 -19.17 -10.69
C TYR A 312 -35.16 -18.41 -9.45
N VAL A 313 -34.53 -17.26 -9.18
CA VAL A 313 -34.78 -16.47 -7.98
C VAL A 313 -35.86 -15.42 -8.21
N LEU A 314 -35.85 -14.74 -9.36
CA LEU A 314 -36.87 -13.75 -9.68
C LEU A 314 -38.20 -14.41 -10.03
N ASN A 315 -39.20 -14.15 -9.21
CA ASN A 315 -40.59 -14.54 -9.42
C ASN A 315 -41.51 -13.31 -9.27
N ASN A 316 -42.82 -13.49 -9.40
CA ASN A 316 -43.79 -12.39 -9.22
C ASN A 316 -43.97 -11.98 -7.74
N ASP A 317 -43.29 -12.63 -6.79
CA ASP A 317 -43.37 -12.33 -5.36
C ASP A 317 -42.47 -11.12 -5.03
N SER A 318 -43.10 -10.03 -4.59
CA SER A 318 -42.38 -8.81 -4.22
C SER A 318 -41.44 -9.04 -3.04
N HIS A 319 -41.77 -9.91 -2.09
CA HIS A 319 -40.95 -10.15 -0.90
C HIS A 319 -39.61 -10.81 -1.26
N VAL A 320 -39.60 -11.73 -2.23
CA VAL A 320 -38.38 -12.36 -2.74
C VAL A 320 -37.49 -11.32 -3.41
N THR A 321 -38.08 -10.46 -4.24
CA THR A 321 -37.37 -9.37 -4.93
C THR A 321 -36.79 -8.36 -3.94
N ASP A 322 -37.56 -7.96 -2.92
CA ASP A 322 -37.11 -7.03 -1.88
C ASP A 322 -35.97 -7.62 -1.03
N LEU A 323 -36.07 -8.90 -0.62
CA LEU A 323 -34.97 -9.57 0.09
C LEU A 323 -33.72 -9.59 -0.77
N PHE A 324 -33.84 -9.99 -2.03
CA PHE A 324 -32.70 -10.12 -2.92
C PHE A 324 -31.99 -8.78 -3.14
N THR A 325 -32.78 -7.73 -3.39
CA THR A 325 -32.29 -6.34 -3.51
C THR A 325 -31.59 -5.90 -2.22
N SER A 326 -32.18 -6.18 -1.06
CA SER A 326 -31.61 -5.85 0.25
C SER A 326 -30.27 -6.55 0.52
N GLN A 327 -30.16 -7.84 0.21
CA GLN A 327 -28.91 -8.59 0.36
C GLN A 327 -27.81 -8.06 -0.57
N PHE A 328 -28.15 -7.71 -1.81
CA PHE A 328 -27.21 -7.07 -2.74
C PHE A 328 -26.70 -5.73 -2.22
N ILE A 329 -27.59 -4.89 -1.71
CA ILE A 329 -27.23 -3.59 -1.13
C ILE A 329 -26.28 -3.81 0.05
N ARG A 330 -26.65 -4.71 0.97
CA ARG A 330 -25.83 -5.03 2.15
C ARG A 330 -24.44 -5.54 1.75
N PHE A 331 -24.35 -6.40 0.74
CA PHE A 331 -23.07 -6.90 0.25
C PHE A 331 -22.22 -5.76 -0.33
N SER A 332 -22.81 -4.92 -1.19
CA SER A 332 -22.13 -3.81 -1.83
C SER A 332 -21.63 -2.77 -0.81
N GLN A 333 -22.44 -2.47 0.21
CA GLN A 333 -22.08 -1.55 1.31
C GLN A 333 -21.10 -2.15 2.32
N SER A 334 -20.83 -3.45 2.25
CA SER A 334 -19.91 -4.08 3.19
C SER A 334 -18.44 -3.74 2.90
N PHE A 335 -18.15 -3.12 1.75
CA PHE A 335 -16.82 -2.65 1.39
C PHE A 335 -16.59 -1.22 1.89
N PHE A 336 -15.34 -0.89 2.18
CA PHE A 336 -14.97 0.40 2.78
C PHE A 336 -14.75 1.51 1.74
N ASP A 337 -15.25 1.34 0.51
CA ASP A 337 -15.14 2.28 -0.58
C ASP A 337 -16.37 2.23 -1.51
N ASP A 338 -16.41 3.11 -2.52
CA ASP A 338 -17.56 3.28 -3.42
C ASP A 338 -17.36 2.60 -4.79
N ARG A 339 -16.49 1.57 -4.90
CA ARG A 339 -16.20 0.87 -6.16
C ARG A 339 -17.15 -0.29 -6.44
N GLN A 340 -17.06 -0.80 -7.66
CA GLN A 340 -17.84 -1.93 -8.15
C GLN A 340 -17.16 -3.24 -7.76
N HIS A 341 -17.63 -3.89 -6.69
CA HIS A 341 -17.05 -5.15 -6.21
C HIS A 341 -17.69 -6.43 -6.77
N ILE A 342 -18.77 -6.28 -7.56
CA ILE A 342 -19.44 -7.39 -8.24
C ILE A 342 -19.64 -7.02 -9.71
N THR A 343 -19.32 -7.96 -10.59
CA THR A 343 -19.67 -7.89 -12.01
C THR A 343 -20.64 -9.02 -12.36
N LEU A 344 -21.76 -8.72 -13.04
CA LEU A 344 -22.84 -9.66 -13.33
C LEU A 344 -23.05 -9.85 -14.85
N GLU A 345 -22.96 -11.09 -15.32
CA GLU A 345 -23.29 -11.42 -16.72
C GLU A 345 -24.80 -11.66 -16.92
N LEU A 346 -25.40 -10.89 -17.82
CA LEU A 346 -26.86 -10.89 -18.08
C LEU A 346 -27.22 -11.35 -19.50
N LYS A 347 -26.49 -12.34 -20.02
CA LYS A 347 -26.71 -12.91 -21.35
C LYS A 347 -28.18 -13.36 -21.53
N ASN A 348 -28.82 -12.87 -22.59
CA ASN A 348 -30.20 -13.15 -23.07
C ASN A 348 -31.36 -12.36 -22.42
N ASN A 349 -32.32 -11.95 -23.27
CA ASN A 349 -33.56 -11.22 -22.96
C ASN A 349 -33.38 -10.02 -22.02
N SER A 350 -32.76 -8.92 -22.49
CA SER A 350 -32.75 -7.62 -21.78
C SER A 350 -34.17 -7.01 -21.53
N GLY A 351 -35.22 -7.75 -21.90
CA GLY A 351 -36.59 -7.30 -22.03
C GLY A 351 -37.55 -7.77 -20.94
N ASP A 352 -37.23 -8.83 -20.17
CA ASP A 352 -38.22 -9.42 -19.27
C ASP A 352 -38.60 -8.45 -18.13
N PRO A 353 -39.90 -8.26 -17.84
CA PRO A 353 -40.37 -7.26 -16.88
C PRO A 353 -39.77 -7.41 -15.47
N LEU A 354 -39.48 -8.64 -15.05
CA LEU A 354 -38.97 -8.94 -13.70
C LEU A 354 -37.51 -8.49 -13.54
N THR A 355 -36.65 -8.82 -14.49
CA THR A 355 -35.25 -8.37 -14.50
C THR A 355 -35.15 -6.85 -14.56
N LYS A 356 -36.01 -6.20 -15.37
CA LYS A 356 -36.10 -4.73 -15.42
C LYS A 356 -36.51 -4.13 -14.08
N ARG A 357 -37.54 -4.68 -13.45
CA ARG A 357 -38.04 -4.24 -12.15
C ARG A 357 -36.96 -4.37 -11.08
N PHE A 358 -36.22 -5.48 -11.07
CA PHE A 358 -35.10 -5.70 -10.16
C PHE A 358 -34.00 -4.64 -10.32
N PHE A 359 -33.50 -4.41 -11.53
CA PHE A 359 -32.46 -3.41 -11.75
C PHE A 359 -32.92 -1.99 -11.47
N LYS A 360 -34.17 -1.66 -11.78
CA LYS A 360 -34.77 -0.40 -11.39
C LYS A 360 -34.76 -0.21 -9.87
N PHE A 361 -35.19 -1.22 -9.10
CA PHE A 361 -35.16 -1.14 -7.64
C PHE A 361 -33.74 -1.04 -7.07
N LEU A 362 -32.78 -1.76 -7.64
CA LEU A 362 -31.37 -1.59 -7.29
C LEU A 362 -30.91 -0.15 -7.53
N ALA A 363 -31.25 0.42 -8.70
CA ALA A 363 -30.88 1.77 -9.09
C ALA A 363 -31.47 2.86 -8.20
N GLU A 364 -32.71 2.68 -7.75
CA GLU A 364 -33.40 3.62 -6.85
C GLU A 364 -32.84 3.59 -5.42
N ARG A 365 -32.28 2.45 -4.99
CA ARG A 365 -31.85 2.24 -3.60
C ARG A 365 -30.33 2.25 -3.37
N LEU A 366 -29.52 2.12 -4.42
CA LEU A 366 -28.05 2.17 -4.33
C LEU A 366 -27.52 3.59 -4.61
N PRO A 367 -26.52 4.08 -3.85
CA PRO A 367 -25.76 5.24 -4.27
C PRO A 367 -25.08 4.95 -5.62
N LEU A 368 -25.14 5.93 -6.54
CA LEU A 368 -24.79 5.82 -7.97
C LEU A 368 -23.47 5.08 -8.30
N LYS A 369 -22.47 5.08 -7.39
CA LYS A 369 -21.12 4.55 -7.65
C LYS A 369 -20.86 3.12 -7.13
N GLY A 370 -21.57 2.66 -6.09
CA GLY A 370 -21.30 1.37 -5.43
C GLY A 370 -22.09 0.18 -5.96
N GLY A 371 -22.79 0.32 -7.09
CA GLY A 371 -23.59 -0.75 -7.67
C GLY A 371 -22.77 -1.80 -8.43
N PRO A 372 -23.36 -2.96 -8.75
CA PRO A 372 -22.69 -3.97 -9.57
C PRO A 372 -22.46 -3.49 -11.00
N LEU A 373 -21.35 -3.90 -11.61
CA LEU A 373 -21.13 -3.75 -13.05
C LEU A 373 -21.99 -4.78 -13.79
N LEU A 374 -22.80 -4.33 -14.75
CA LEU A 374 -23.73 -5.15 -15.51
C LEU A 374 -23.21 -5.36 -16.93
N LEU A 375 -23.04 -6.62 -17.31
CA LEU A 375 -22.58 -7.01 -18.64
C LEU A 375 -23.77 -7.50 -19.48
N TYR A 376 -24.07 -6.80 -20.58
CA TYR A 376 -25.14 -7.16 -21.51
C TYR A 376 -24.60 -7.51 -22.90
N GLY A 377 -25.13 -8.59 -23.47
CA GLY A 377 -24.80 -9.00 -24.82
C GLY A 377 -25.50 -8.19 -25.91
N TYR A 378 -24.81 -7.80 -26.99
CA TYR A 378 -25.40 -6.96 -28.06
C TYR A 378 -26.68 -7.52 -28.68
N SER A 379 -26.73 -8.83 -28.97
CA SER A 379 -27.90 -9.41 -29.69
C SER A 379 -29.19 -9.26 -28.88
N SER A 380 -29.07 -9.34 -27.54
CA SER A 380 -30.21 -9.22 -26.63
C SER A 380 -30.85 -7.82 -26.62
N ILE A 381 -30.17 -6.79 -27.13
CA ILE A 381 -30.69 -5.42 -27.22
C ILE A 381 -31.36 -5.17 -28.57
N LEU A 382 -30.87 -5.80 -29.65
CA LEU A 382 -31.40 -5.65 -31.01
C LEU A 382 -32.64 -6.50 -31.27
N GLU A 383 -32.75 -7.67 -30.64
CA GLU A 383 -33.91 -8.57 -30.73
C GLU A 383 -35.19 -7.93 -30.14
N ASN A 384 -35.05 -7.05 -29.14
CA ASN A 384 -36.14 -6.29 -28.59
C ASN A 384 -36.38 -5.04 -29.45
N ASN A 385 -37.41 -5.05 -30.31
CA ASN A 385 -37.84 -3.94 -31.16
C ASN A 385 -37.49 -2.56 -30.59
N MET A 386 -36.79 -1.73 -31.38
CA MET A 386 -36.26 -0.38 -31.06
C MET A 386 -37.26 0.61 -30.41
N GLN A 387 -38.56 0.30 -30.42
CA GLN A 387 -39.61 0.98 -29.66
C GLN A 387 -39.47 0.79 -28.14
N TYR A 388 -39.10 -0.41 -27.65
CA TYR A 388 -38.95 -0.69 -26.21
C TYR A 388 -37.74 -0.01 -25.58
N ILE A 389 -36.70 0.30 -26.37
CA ILE A 389 -35.54 1.08 -25.87
C ILE A 389 -35.94 2.52 -25.51
N LYS A 390 -37.01 3.10 -26.10
CA LYS A 390 -37.52 4.43 -25.69
C LYS A 390 -38.05 4.43 -24.24
N GLN A 391 -38.51 3.28 -23.75
CA GLN A 391 -39.08 3.10 -22.41
C GLN A 391 -38.14 2.32 -21.47
N ASN A 392 -36.92 1.97 -21.92
CA ASN A 392 -35.99 1.19 -21.10
C ASN A 392 -35.26 2.12 -20.11
N ASP A 393 -35.65 2.03 -18.84
CA ASP A 393 -34.94 2.55 -17.67
C ASP A 393 -33.49 2.02 -17.55
N LEU A 394 -33.08 1.06 -18.39
CA LEU A 394 -31.73 0.49 -18.42
C LEU A 394 -30.63 1.54 -18.68
N PHE A 395 -30.93 2.57 -19.46
CA PHE A 395 -30.01 3.68 -19.73
C PHE A 395 -30.34 4.93 -18.89
N SER A 396 -31.17 4.77 -17.85
CA SER A 396 -31.41 5.85 -16.90
C SER A 396 -30.12 6.19 -16.13
N PRO A 397 -29.94 7.44 -15.70
CA PRO A 397 -28.73 7.93 -15.06
C PRO A 397 -28.13 7.06 -13.94
N PRO A 398 -28.89 6.31 -13.10
CA PRO A 398 -28.26 5.48 -12.06
C PRO A 398 -27.63 4.16 -12.52
N LEU A 399 -28.13 3.51 -13.58
CA LEU A 399 -27.59 2.21 -14.03
C LEU A 399 -26.57 2.36 -15.15
N ARG A 400 -26.67 3.46 -15.90
CA ARG A 400 -25.94 3.69 -17.14
C ARG A 400 -24.41 3.57 -16.98
N ASP A 401 -23.85 4.19 -15.94
CA ASP A 401 -22.40 4.23 -15.73
C ASP A 401 -21.83 2.85 -15.34
N ASN A 402 -22.72 1.97 -14.91
CA ASN A 402 -22.43 0.61 -14.47
C ASN A 402 -22.83 -0.43 -15.53
N ILE A 403 -23.04 -0.03 -16.79
CA ILE A 403 -23.34 -0.95 -17.89
C ILE A 403 -22.21 -1.01 -18.90
N VAL A 404 -21.86 -2.23 -19.29
CA VAL A 404 -20.99 -2.53 -20.43
C VAL A 404 -21.72 -3.48 -21.37
N LEU A 405 -21.74 -3.10 -22.65
CA LEU A 405 -22.24 -3.96 -23.72
C LEU A 405 -21.08 -4.75 -24.31
N TYR A 406 -21.25 -6.05 -24.53
CA TYR A 406 -20.22 -6.89 -25.12
C TYR A 406 -20.72 -7.67 -26.35
N ASN A 407 -19.79 -8.07 -27.21
CA ASN A 407 -20.11 -8.86 -28.39
C ASN A 407 -20.44 -10.31 -28.06
N ASN A 408 -21.66 -10.74 -28.36
CA ASN A 408 -22.18 -12.09 -28.08
C ASN A 408 -21.52 -13.21 -28.87
N ASP A 409 -20.81 -12.89 -29.95
CA ASP A 409 -20.04 -13.84 -30.75
C ASP A 409 -18.75 -14.30 -30.03
N GLY A 410 -18.37 -13.65 -28.93
CA GLY A 410 -17.20 -14.01 -28.12
C GLY A 410 -17.55 -14.18 -26.65
N PHE A 411 -16.94 -15.16 -25.98
CA PHE A 411 -17.00 -15.35 -24.53
C PHE A 411 -16.25 -14.25 -23.74
N ASN A 412 -16.26 -13.02 -24.24
CA ASN A 412 -15.34 -11.94 -23.87
C ASN A 412 -15.93 -11.09 -22.72
N LEU A 413 -16.11 -11.69 -21.55
CA LEU A 413 -16.55 -10.96 -20.37
C LEU A 413 -15.43 -10.08 -19.85
N LEU A 414 -15.76 -8.86 -19.43
CA LEU A 414 -14.82 -7.92 -18.81
C LEU A 414 -15.19 -7.75 -17.35
N ASN A 415 -14.20 -7.78 -16.47
CA ASN A 415 -14.39 -7.36 -15.08
C ASN A 415 -14.36 -5.83 -14.92
N SER A 416 -14.51 -5.33 -13.69
CA SER A 416 -14.54 -3.89 -13.40
C SER A 416 -13.28 -3.14 -13.84
N THR A 417 -12.14 -3.84 -13.96
CA THR A 417 -10.85 -3.29 -14.39
C THR A 417 -10.51 -3.55 -15.85
N ASN A 418 -11.49 -3.90 -16.69
CA ASN A 418 -11.37 -4.13 -18.14
C ASN A 418 -10.50 -5.34 -18.52
N ILE A 419 -10.41 -6.36 -17.66
CA ILE A 419 -9.68 -7.60 -17.92
C ILE A 419 -10.64 -8.63 -18.49
N LYS A 420 -10.26 -9.17 -19.65
CA LYS A 420 -11.02 -10.15 -20.40
C LYS A 420 -10.84 -11.55 -19.82
N ILE A 421 -11.97 -12.18 -19.52
CA ILE A 421 -12.03 -13.61 -19.19
C ILE A 421 -12.30 -14.38 -20.48
N CYS A 422 -11.36 -15.22 -20.89
CA CYS A 422 -11.56 -16.14 -22.01
C CYS A 422 -12.10 -17.49 -21.49
N ASN A 423 -13.08 -18.06 -22.19
CA ASN A 423 -13.75 -19.32 -21.84
C ASN A 423 -14.52 -19.27 -20.50
N SER A 424 -15.74 -18.74 -20.54
CA SER A 424 -16.62 -18.58 -19.38
C SER A 424 -17.03 -19.89 -18.69
N LYS A 425 -16.67 -21.06 -19.22
CA LYS A 425 -16.97 -22.34 -18.56
C LYS A 425 -16.00 -22.69 -17.43
N GLN A 426 -14.81 -22.07 -17.39
CA GLN A 426 -13.80 -22.37 -16.39
C GLN A 426 -13.59 -21.17 -15.46
N ASN A 427 -13.71 -21.39 -14.16
CA ASN A 427 -13.42 -20.37 -13.16
C ASN A 427 -11.95 -19.95 -13.22
N ARG A 428 -11.67 -18.67 -13.01
CA ARG A 428 -10.31 -18.10 -13.12
C ARG A 428 -9.99 -17.17 -11.96
N ILE A 429 -8.74 -17.19 -11.53
CA ILE A 429 -8.17 -16.14 -10.69
C ILE A 429 -7.55 -15.10 -11.61
N ILE A 430 -7.79 -13.82 -11.34
CA ILE A 430 -7.05 -12.71 -11.92
C ILE A 430 -6.05 -12.25 -10.86
N LEU A 431 -4.77 -12.56 -11.06
CA LEU A 431 -3.75 -12.26 -10.06
C LEU A 431 -3.62 -10.76 -9.87
N ASP A 432 -3.42 -10.05 -10.98
CA ASP A 432 -3.37 -8.60 -10.97
C ASP A 432 -3.46 -7.94 -12.34
N LYS A 433 -3.51 -6.61 -12.28
CA LYS A 433 -3.25 -5.70 -13.37
C LYS A 433 -2.20 -4.66 -12.97
N ILE A 434 -1.06 -4.68 -13.64
CA ILE A 434 0.05 -3.75 -13.40
C ILE A 434 0.17 -2.82 -14.61
N LEU A 435 0.25 -1.52 -14.37
CA LEU A 435 0.22 -0.52 -15.43
C LEU A 435 1.57 0.20 -15.59
N ILE A 436 2.04 0.33 -16.82
CA ILE A 436 3.26 1.09 -17.16
C ILE A 436 2.90 2.52 -17.58
N ASN A 437 3.62 3.51 -17.06
CA ASN A 437 3.46 4.91 -17.44
C ASN A 437 4.22 5.22 -18.74
N LEU A 438 3.51 5.20 -19.86
CA LEU A 438 4.14 5.46 -21.17
C LEU A 438 4.61 6.91 -21.32
N HIS A 439 4.02 7.85 -20.58
CA HIS A 439 4.40 9.24 -20.66
C HIS A 439 5.80 9.45 -20.06
N MET A 440 6.11 8.85 -18.92
CA MET A 440 7.45 8.90 -18.32
C MET A 440 8.52 8.31 -19.26
N ILE A 441 8.20 7.17 -19.90
CA ILE A 441 9.07 6.59 -20.92
C ILE A 441 9.32 7.58 -22.07
N SER A 442 8.30 8.27 -22.55
CA SER A 442 8.46 9.27 -23.62
C SER A 442 9.33 10.46 -23.22
N VAL A 443 9.24 10.89 -21.95
CA VAL A 443 10.04 12.00 -21.41
C VAL A 443 11.51 11.59 -21.37
N GLU A 444 11.80 10.39 -20.85
CA GLU A 444 13.16 9.89 -20.78
C GLU A 444 13.74 9.58 -22.18
N ALA A 445 12.92 9.06 -23.09
CA ALA A 445 13.33 8.75 -24.46
C ALA A 445 13.73 10.00 -25.26
N ASN A 446 13.19 11.17 -24.90
CA ASN A 446 13.48 12.45 -25.54
C ASN A 446 13.38 12.39 -27.08
N GLN A 447 12.25 11.87 -27.58
CA GLN A 447 11.93 11.70 -29.01
C GLN A 447 12.86 10.73 -29.78
N ASN A 448 13.65 9.90 -29.09
CA ASN A 448 14.42 8.83 -29.71
C ASN A 448 13.63 7.51 -29.69
N ASP A 449 13.25 7.00 -30.86
CA ASP A 449 12.44 5.79 -31.02
C ASP A 449 13.11 4.54 -30.42
N ASP A 450 14.40 4.31 -30.72
CA ASP A 450 15.14 3.14 -30.23
C ASP A 450 15.19 3.16 -28.70
N ARG A 451 15.52 4.33 -28.12
CA ARG A 451 15.53 4.51 -26.66
C ARG A 451 14.15 4.31 -26.05
N PHE A 452 13.07 4.76 -26.71
CA PHE A 452 11.70 4.55 -26.23
C PHE A 452 11.37 3.06 -26.11
N PHE A 453 11.68 2.29 -27.15
CA PHE A 453 11.39 0.85 -27.17
C PHE A 453 12.26 0.07 -26.19
N ASP A 454 13.54 0.41 -26.04
CA ASP A 454 14.43 -0.17 -25.03
C ASP A 454 13.92 0.06 -23.60
N LEU A 455 13.49 1.29 -23.30
CA LEU A 455 12.93 1.63 -21.99
C LEU A 455 11.61 0.89 -21.75
N LEU A 456 10.75 0.80 -22.75
CA LEU A 456 9.48 0.07 -22.66
C LEU A 456 9.71 -1.42 -22.37
N GLN A 457 10.68 -2.05 -23.04
CA GLN A 457 11.06 -3.43 -22.77
C GLN A 457 11.56 -3.60 -21.33
N LYS A 458 12.51 -2.76 -20.89
CA LYS A 458 13.04 -2.81 -19.50
C LYS A 458 11.94 -2.68 -18.45
N LYS A 459 10.99 -1.76 -18.63
CA LYS A 459 9.85 -1.61 -17.71
C LYS A 459 8.93 -2.83 -17.73
N LEU A 460 8.72 -3.43 -18.89
CA LEU A 460 7.91 -4.63 -19.01
C LEU A 460 8.56 -5.84 -18.30
N ASP A 461 9.88 -5.98 -18.38
CA ASP A 461 10.63 -7.01 -17.66
C ASP A 461 10.47 -6.87 -16.14
N SER A 462 10.57 -5.65 -15.61
CA SER A 462 10.29 -5.36 -14.20
C SER A 462 8.84 -5.69 -13.81
N VAL A 463 7.88 -5.46 -14.69
CA VAL A 463 6.47 -5.85 -14.46
C VAL A 463 6.30 -7.37 -14.39
N PHE A 464 6.99 -8.14 -15.23
CA PHE A 464 6.98 -9.60 -15.13
C PHE A 464 7.55 -10.10 -13.79
N GLU A 465 8.62 -9.49 -13.32
CA GLU A 465 9.21 -9.78 -12.00
C GLU A 465 8.21 -9.50 -10.86
N LEU A 466 7.53 -8.37 -10.90
CA LEU A 466 6.48 -8.01 -9.93
C LEU A 466 5.34 -9.04 -9.91
N PHE A 467 4.88 -9.52 -11.06
CA PHE A 467 3.86 -10.56 -11.11
C PHE A 467 4.32 -11.86 -10.44
N LYS A 468 5.58 -12.26 -10.64
CA LYS A 468 6.17 -13.44 -10.01
C LYS A 468 6.26 -13.29 -8.49
N LEU A 469 6.67 -12.11 -8.01
CA LEU A 469 6.68 -11.80 -6.58
C LEU A 469 5.28 -11.89 -5.98
N LYS A 470 4.28 -11.27 -6.61
CA LYS A 470 2.89 -11.33 -6.17
C LYS A 470 2.37 -12.77 -6.11
N GLU A 471 2.62 -13.56 -7.16
CA GLU A 471 2.22 -14.97 -7.20
C GLU A 471 2.74 -15.72 -5.97
N ASN A 472 4.03 -15.56 -5.66
CA ASN A 472 4.66 -16.20 -4.50
C ASN A 472 4.05 -15.75 -3.17
N PHE A 473 3.82 -14.44 -2.99
CA PHE A 473 3.24 -13.90 -1.76
C PHE A 473 1.80 -14.37 -1.56
N VAL A 474 0.97 -14.26 -2.60
CA VAL A 474 -0.44 -14.69 -2.55
C VAL A 474 -0.54 -16.19 -2.29
N LYS A 475 0.28 -17.00 -2.96
CA LYS A 475 0.34 -18.45 -2.74
C LYS A 475 0.72 -18.79 -1.30
N LYS A 476 1.77 -18.16 -0.77
CA LYS A 476 2.23 -18.34 0.61
C LYS A 476 1.16 -17.91 1.61
N ARG A 477 0.55 -16.74 1.41
CA ARG A 477 -0.42 -16.18 2.35
C ARG A 477 -1.72 -16.98 2.35
N LEU A 478 -2.37 -17.15 1.19
CA LEU A 478 -3.64 -17.84 1.10
C LEU A 478 -3.54 -19.34 1.42
N GLY A 479 -2.42 -19.99 1.09
CA GLY A 479 -2.20 -21.41 1.39
C GLY A 479 -2.22 -21.76 2.88
N THR A 480 -2.04 -20.76 3.77
CA THR A 480 -2.12 -20.94 5.22
C THR A 480 -3.53 -20.75 5.80
N ILE A 481 -4.50 -20.31 5.00
CA ILE A 481 -5.85 -19.98 5.45
C ILE A 481 -6.78 -21.19 5.28
N ASN A 482 -7.34 -21.68 6.38
CA ASN A 482 -8.22 -22.86 6.39
C ASN A 482 -9.48 -22.65 5.53
N GLU A 483 -10.09 -21.48 5.63
CA GLU A 483 -11.29 -21.11 4.88
C GLU A 483 -11.02 -21.12 3.36
N TRP A 484 -9.86 -20.60 2.94
CA TRP A 484 -9.43 -20.65 1.54
C TRP A 484 -9.24 -22.10 1.07
N ASN A 485 -8.49 -22.90 1.85
CA ASN A 485 -8.20 -24.29 1.51
C ASN A 485 -9.47 -25.17 1.45
N SER A 486 -10.50 -24.85 2.25
CA SER A 486 -11.80 -25.52 2.20
C SER A 486 -12.63 -25.11 0.98
N LEU A 487 -12.61 -23.82 0.63
CA LEU A 487 -13.47 -23.25 -0.41
C LEU A 487 -12.96 -23.53 -1.83
N ILE A 488 -11.65 -23.45 -2.05
CA ILE A 488 -11.04 -23.46 -3.37
C ILE A 488 -11.27 -24.73 -4.18
N PRO A 489 -11.19 -25.95 -3.61
CA PRO A 489 -11.49 -27.17 -4.34
C PRO A 489 -12.90 -27.18 -4.95
N HIS A 490 -13.85 -26.51 -4.29
CA HIS A 490 -15.22 -26.40 -4.78
C HIS A 490 -15.36 -25.37 -5.90
N ILE A 491 -14.53 -24.33 -5.92
CA ILE A 491 -14.57 -23.29 -6.95
C ILE A 491 -13.76 -23.72 -8.18
N PHE A 492 -12.58 -24.30 -8.01
CA PHE A 492 -11.62 -24.51 -9.11
C PHE A 492 -11.31 -25.99 -9.40
N GLY A 493 -11.80 -26.93 -8.59
CA GLY A 493 -11.54 -28.38 -8.72
C GLY A 493 -10.37 -28.89 -7.86
N GLU A 494 -10.14 -30.21 -7.86
CA GLU A 494 -9.34 -30.96 -6.86
C GLU A 494 -7.81 -30.69 -6.84
N LYS A 495 -7.25 -29.81 -7.68
CA LYS A 495 -5.79 -29.55 -7.73
C LYS A 495 -5.42 -28.14 -7.28
N ASN A 496 -5.27 -27.95 -5.96
CA ASN A 496 -4.91 -26.66 -5.34
C ASN A 496 -3.55 -26.09 -5.79
N GLU A 497 -2.55 -26.93 -6.05
CA GLU A 497 -1.15 -26.50 -6.19
C GLU A 497 -0.85 -25.64 -7.43
N GLY A 498 -1.70 -25.70 -8.48
CA GLY A 498 -1.47 -25.01 -9.75
C GLY A 498 -2.47 -23.90 -10.08
N ILE A 499 -3.43 -23.58 -9.21
CA ILE A 499 -4.52 -22.64 -9.53
C ILE A 499 -4.00 -21.21 -9.65
N ILE A 500 -3.16 -20.78 -8.71
CA ILE A 500 -2.58 -19.43 -8.70
C ILE A 500 -1.57 -19.30 -9.86
N ASN A 501 -0.78 -20.34 -10.13
CA ASN A 501 0.13 -20.37 -11.29
C ASN A 501 -0.63 -20.18 -12.61
N ASN A 502 -1.83 -20.75 -12.73
CA ASN A 502 -2.70 -20.65 -13.90
C ASN A 502 -3.58 -19.38 -13.94
N SER A 503 -3.34 -18.41 -13.06
CA SER A 503 -4.06 -17.15 -13.00
C SER A 503 -3.79 -16.24 -14.21
N ILE A 504 -4.74 -15.34 -14.49
CA ILE A 504 -4.57 -14.31 -15.52
C ILE A 504 -3.72 -13.17 -14.94
N LYS A 505 -2.68 -12.77 -15.67
CA LYS A 505 -1.74 -11.70 -15.31
C LYS A 505 -1.87 -10.56 -16.33
N SER A 506 -2.50 -9.45 -15.97
CA SER A 506 -2.77 -8.39 -16.96
C SER A 506 -1.71 -7.29 -16.95
N VAL A 507 -0.90 -7.24 -17.99
CA VAL A 507 -0.07 -6.06 -18.27
C VAL A 507 -0.97 -5.00 -18.89
N SER A 508 -0.84 -3.76 -18.43
CA SER A 508 -1.57 -2.62 -18.95
C SER A 508 -0.66 -1.40 -19.00
N PHE A 509 -1.19 -0.29 -19.46
CA PHE A 509 -0.46 0.97 -19.60
C PHE A 509 -1.35 2.14 -19.22
N PHE A 510 -0.76 3.31 -18.98
CA PHE A 510 -1.46 4.59 -18.93
C PHE A 510 -0.58 5.70 -19.52
N GLY A 511 -1.18 6.87 -19.74
CA GLY A 511 -0.47 8.01 -20.33
C GLY A 511 -0.18 7.89 -21.83
N LEU A 512 -0.77 6.93 -22.54
CA LEU A 512 -0.57 6.72 -23.99
C LEU A 512 -0.73 8.03 -24.80
N ASN A 513 -1.86 8.72 -24.68
CA ASN A 513 -2.11 9.94 -25.44
C ASN A 513 -1.07 11.05 -25.18
N LYS A 514 -0.61 11.16 -23.93
CA LYS A 514 0.41 12.13 -23.53
C LYS A 514 1.79 11.72 -24.04
N ALA A 515 2.11 10.43 -23.98
CA ALA A 515 3.34 9.86 -24.51
C ALA A 515 3.48 10.12 -26.01
N ILE A 516 2.40 9.88 -26.78
CA ILE A 516 2.41 10.12 -28.23
C ILE A 516 2.53 11.61 -28.54
N LEU A 517 1.79 12.47 -27.84
CA LEU A 517 1.94 13.92 -28.02
C LEU A 517 3.37 14.39 -27.70
N ASN A 518 3.97 13.93 -26.60
CA ASN A 518 5.32 14.31 -26.20
C ASN A 518 6.40 13.78 -27.16
N HIS A 519 6.26 12.52 -27.61
CA HIS A 519 7.25 11.85 -28.44
C HIS A 519 7.14 12.23 -29.92
N CYS A 520 5.93 12.30 -30.48
CA CYS A 520 5.68 12.58 -31.89
C CYS A 520 5.39 14.07 -32.17
N GLY A 521 5.19 14.89 -31.14
CA GLY A 521 4.78 16.30 -31.26
C GLY A 521 3.32 16.52 -31.67
N ILE A 522 2.60 15.46 -32.06
CA ILE A 522 1.23 15.50 -32.58
C ILE A 522 0.42 14.36 -31.94
N GLU A 523 -0.86 14.63 -31.64
CA GLU A 523 -1.68 13.66 -30.93
C GLU A 523 -2.02 12.40 -31.74
N LEU A 524 -2.28 11.31 -31.01
CA LEU A 524 -2.48 9.94 -31.53
C LEU A 524 -3.47 9.85 -32.69
N ASP A 525 -4.57 10.59 -32.64
CA ASP A 525 -5.70 10.51 -33.57
C ASP A 525 -5.69 11.59 -34.67
N ARG A 526 -4.61 12.37 -34.78
CA ARG A 526 -4.48 13.45 -35.78
C ARG A 526 -3.77 13.02 -37.06
N THR A 527 -2.73 12.20 -36.96
CA THR A 527 -1.89 11.76 -38.09
C THR A 527 -1.73 10.24 -38.11
N GLU A 528 -1.51 9.70 -39.31
CA GLU A 528 -1.24 8.27 -39.45
C GLU A 528 0.11 7.87 -38.85
N SER A 529 1.10 8.76 -38.86
CA SER A 529 2.41 8.53 -38.22
C SER A 529 2.30 8.37 -36.71
N SER A 530 1.60 9.28 -36.00
CA SER A 530 1.39 9.20 -34.55
C SER A 530 0.61 7.94 -34.17
N ALA A 531 -0.44 7.60 -34.93
CA ALA A 531 -1.19 6.36 -34.74
C ALA A 531 -0.31 5.12 -34.98
N SER A 532 0.55 5.14 -36.01
CA SER A 532 1.47 4.05 -36.34
C SER A 532 2.49 3.83 -35.23
N PHE A 533 3.09 4.90 -34.67
CA PHE A 533 4.01 4.79 -33.55
C PHE A 533 3.32 4.19 -32.31
N ALA A 534 2.12 4.67 -31.96
CA ALA A 534 1.33 4.10 -30.86
C ALA A 534 1.03 2.61 -31.06
N LEU A 535 0.63 2.19 -32.27
CA LEU A 535 0.39 0.79 -32.59
C LEU A 535 1.68 -0.04 -32.54
N LYS A 536 2.83 0.51 -32.94
CA LYS A 536 4.14 -0.15 -32.79
C LYS A 536 4.49 -0.38 -31.31
N SER A 537 4.29 0.61 -30.43
CA SER A 537 4.51 0.45 -28.99
C SER A 537 3.64 -0.66 -28.39
N MET A 538 2.35 -0.71 -28.76
CA MET A 538 1.45 -1.76 -28.30
C MET A 538 1.83 -3.14 -28.85
N ARG A 539 2.26 -3.23 -30.11
CA ARG A 539 2.75 -4.48 -30.71
C ARG A 539 4.00 -5.00 -30.04
N LEU A 540 4.94 -4.13 -29.67
CA LEU A 540 6.13 -4.53 -28.92
C LEU A 540 5.73 -5.20 -27.59
N MET A 541 4.87 -4.54 -26.79
CA MET A 541 4.37 -5.12 -25.54
C MET A 541 3.67 -6.46 -25.78
N LYS A 542 2.83 -6.55 -26.81
CA LYS A 542 2.10 -7.77 -27.16
C LYS A 542 3.05 -8.92 -27.53
N ASN A 543 4.09 -8.64 -28.31
CA ASN A 543 5.07 -9.64 -28.73
C ASN A 543 5.90 -10.15 -27.54
N LEU A 544 6.39 -9.25 -26.68
CA LEU A 544 7.14 -9.63 -25.48
C LEU A 544 6.28 -10.44 -24.50
N ILE A 545 5.00 -10.07 -24.32
CA ILE A 545 4.03 -10.86 -23.55
C ILE A 545 3.84 -12.26 -24.13
N LYS A 546 3.73 -12.35 -25.46
CA LYS A 546 3.58 -13.64 -26.16
C LYS A 546 4.81 -14.52 -25.96
N GLU A 547 6.00 -13.96 -26.15
CA GLU A 547 7.27 -14.66 -25.91
C GLU A 547 7.35 -15.17 -24.47
N LYS A 548 7.05 -14.31 -23.49
CA LYS A 548 7.06 -14.68 -22.07
C LYS A 548 6.11 -15.83 -21.74
N ASN A 549 4.91 -15.80 -22.30
CA ASN A 549 3.93 -16.89 -22.15
C ASN A 549 4.43 -18.20 -22.77
N GLU A 550 5.08 -18.15 -23.94
CA GLU A 550 5.63 -19.31 -24.62
C GLU A 550 6.82 -19.91 -23.86
N THR A 551 7.68 -19.05 -23.27
CA THR A 551 8.87 -19.50 -22.53
C THR A 551 8.56 -20.05 -21.14
N GLU A 552 7.62 -19.45 -20.41
CA GLU A 552 7.35 -19.80 -18.99
C GLU A 552 6.02 -20.56 -18.80
N ASN A 553 5.29 -20.84 -19.88
CA ASN A 553 3.94 -21.42 -19.85
C ASN A 553 2.98 -20.62 -18.96
N ASP A 554 3.11 -19.29 -19.05
CA ASP A 554 2.37 -18.32 -18.25
C ASP A 554 1.14 -17.76 -18.99
N ARG A 555 0.35 -16.93 -18.29
CA ARG A 555 -0.91 -16.35 -18.83
C ARG A 555 -0.96 -14.83 -18.69
N TYR A 556 0.07 -14.19 -19.22
CA TYR A 556 0.12 -12.74 -19.42
C TYR A 556 -0.77 -12.29 -20.57
N THR A 557 -1.35 -11.11 -20.42
CA THR A 557 -2.29 -10.53 -21.38
C THR A 557 -2.22 -9.02 -21.37
N LEU A 558 -2.39 -8.37 -22.53
CA LEU A 558 -2.33 -6.92 -22.67
C LEU A 558 -3.74 -6.33 -22.60
N SER A 559 -4.07 -5.56 -21.57
CA SER A 559 -5.38 -4.90 -21.44
C SER A 559 -5.29 -3.37 -21.51
N GLN A 560 -6.39 -2.73 -21.87
CA GLN A 560 -6.55 -1.27 -21.83
C GLN A 560 -6.60 -0.77 -20.38
N PRO A 561 -6.06 0.42 -20.04
CA PRO A 561 -6.29 1.04 -18.73
C PRO A 561 -7.77 1.14 -18.35
N HIS A 562 -8.03 1.25 -17.06
CA HIS A 562 -9.36 1.54 -16.52
C HIS A 562 -9.35 2.88 -15.80
N ASN A 563 -10.52 3.37 -15.41
CA ASN A 563 -10.58 4.65 -14.71
C ASN A 563 -10.30 4.47 -13.22
N ASP A 564 -9.18 5.01 -12.73
CA ASP A 564 -8.81 5.00 -11.31
C ASP A 564 -7.88 6.18 -10.96
N THR A 565 -7.47 6.25 -9.70
CA THR A 565 -6.68 7.31 -9.05
C THR A 565 -5.29 7.52 -9.68
N TYR A 566 -4.66 6.48 -10.24
CA TYR A 566 -3.35 6.59 -10.91
C TYR A 566 -3.37 7.50 -12.15
N LEU A 567 -4.55 7.84 -12.68
CA LEU A 567 -4.71 8.78 -13.80
C LEU A 567 -4.60 10.26 -13.40
N SER A 568 -4.58 10.57 -12.10
CA SER A 568 -4.40 11.94 -11.59
C SER A 568 -2.95 12.42 -11.70
N ASP A 569 -2.72 13.74 -11.74
CA ASP A 569 -1.38 14.40 -11.82
C ASP A 569 -0.55 14.26 -10.52
N SER A 570 -0.91 13.31 -9.66
CA SER A 570 -0.37 13.13 -8.30
C SER A 570 1.03 12.52 -8.25
N TRP A 571 1.67 12.29 -9.40
CA TRP A 571 2.99 11.65 -9.48
C TRP A 571 4.16 12.63 -9.51
N SER A 572 3.92 13.95 -9.48
CA SER A 572 4.99 14.94 -9.38
C SER A 572 5.69 14.81 -8.02
N ASN A 573 6.95 14.33 -8.05
CA ASN A 573 7.83 14.10 -6.90
C ASN A 573 7.46 12.96 -5.94
N GLY A 574 6.74 11.92 -6.42
CA GLY A 574 6.49 10.71 -5.62
C GLY A 574 5.57 10.91 -4.40
N VAL A 575 4.85 12.04 -4.33
CA VAL A 575 3.88 12.34 -3.27
C VAL A 575 2.48 12.33 -3.87
N PHE A 576 1.72 11.27 -3.59
CA PHE A 576 0.29 11.21 -3.90
C PHE A 576 -0.42 12.40 -3.26
N ASN A 577 -0.87 13.36 -4.07
CA ASN A 577 -1.57 14.55 -3.60
C ASN A 577 -3.10 14.34 -3.70
N PRO A 578 -3.83 14.08 -2.59
CA PRO A 578 -5.22 13.63 -2.63
C PRO A 578 -6.24 14.70 -3.07
N GLY A 579 -5.78 15.89 -3.48
CA GLY A 579 -6.61 17.06 -3.85
C GLY A 579 -6.48 17.54 -5.30
N GLY A 580 -5.67 16.87 -6.14
CA GLY A 580 -5.55 17.22 -7.57
C GLY A 580 -6.79 16.80 -8.35
N HIS A 581 -7.77 17.69 -8.50
CA HIS A 581 -9.07 17.36 -9.09
C HIS A 581 -9.06 17.16 -10.62
N SER A 582 -7.98 17.49 -11.34
CA SER A 582 -7.85 17.22 -12.78
C SER A 582 -7.08 15.94 -13.05
N LYS A 583 -7.69 15.01 -13.81
CA LYS A 583 -6.98 13.83 -14.32
C LYS A 583 -5.93 14.27 -15.35
N ALA A 584 -4.68 13.88 -15.13
CA ALA A 584 -3.54 14.09 -16.03
C ALA A 584 -3.63 13.24 -17.30
N TYR A 585 -4.15 12.03 -17.10
CA TYR A 585 -4.20 10.96 -18.09
C TYR A 585 -5.63 10.49 -18.28
N THR A 586 -5.88 9.84 -19.41
CA THR A 586 -7.15 9.21 -19.73
C THR A 586 -6.98 7.69 -19.85
N SER A 587 -8.01 6.94 -19.49
CA SER A 587 -8.10 5.50 -19.76
C SER A 587 -8.57 5.20 -21.19
N GLU A 588 -9.02 6.20 -21.94
CA GLU A 588 -9.47 6.06 -23.32
C GLU A 588 -8.28 6.05 -24.28
N ILE A 589 -8.27 5.09 -25.21
CA ILE A 589 -7.24 5.02 -26.27
C ILE A 589 -7.43 6.19 -27.23
N ILE A 590 -8.65 6.37 -27.72
CA ILE A 590 -9.03 7.51 -28.56
C ILE A 590 -9.45 8.65 -27.65
N ARG A 591 -8.87 9.83 -27.82
CA ARG A 591 -9.18 11.00 -27.00
C ARG A 591 -10.65 11.40 -27.11
N GLU A 592 -11.21 11.83 -26.00
CA GLU A 592 -12.60 12.31 -25.94
C GLU A 592 -12.83 13.51 -26.88
N ASN A 593 -11.88 14.45 -26.91
CA ASN A 593 -11.90 15.66 -27.74
C ASN A 593 -11.46 15.44 -29.20
N SER A 594 -11.29 14.19 -29.62
CA SER A 594 -10.94 13.83 -31.00
C SER A 594 -11.97 14.35 -32.00
N SER A 595 -11.47 15.00 -33.06
CA SER A 595 -12.28 15.52 -34.17
C SER A 595 -12.63 14.46 -35.23
N LEU A 596 -12.21 13.20 -35.04
CA LEU A 596 -12.54 12.12 -35.96
C LEU A 596 -14.04 11.81 -35.97
N SER A 597 -14.58 11.44 -37.14
CA SER A 597 -15.94 10.91 -37.21
C SER A 597 -16.04 9.58 -36.46
N LEU A 598 -17.23 9.20 -35.99
CA LEU A 598 -17.43 7.94 -35.25
C LEU A 598 -16.92 6.72 -36.03
N VAL A 599 -17.14 6.67 -37.35
CA VAL A 599 -16.64 5.60 -38.23
C VAL A 599 -15.11 5.53 -38.22
N LYS A 600 -14.43 6.68 -38.28
CA LYS A 600 -12.96 6.74 -38.21
C LYS A 600 -12.44 6.37 -36.81
N LYS A 601 -13.13 6.81 -35.73
CA LYS A 601 -12.80 6.41 -34.35
C LYS A 601 -12.90 4.90 -34.17
N ILE A 602 -13.99 4.29 -34.66
CA ILE A 602 -14.20 2.83 -34.64
C ILE A 602 -13.09 2.13 -35.42
N SER A 603 -12.78 2.58 -36.63
CA SER A 603 -11.73 1.99 -37.47
C SER A 603 -10.36 2.06 -36.80
N LEU A 604 -9.99 3.21 -36.21
CA LEU A 604 -8.73 3.35 -35.49
C LEU A 604 -8.70 2.51 -34.21
N PHE A 605 -9.77 2.52 -33.41
CA PHE A 605 -9.88 1.73 -32.20
C PHE A 605 -9.77 0.22 -32.49
N LYS A 606 -10.37 -0.26 -33.59
CA LYS A 606 -10.24 -1.65 -34.03
C LYS A 606 -8.80 -2.09 -34.22
N LYS A 607 -7.95 -1.22 -34.81
CA LYS A 607 -6.51 -1.51 -34.94
C LYS A 607 -5.83 -1.73 -33.59
N PHE A 608 -6.26 -1.04 -32.53
CA PHE A 608 -5.76 -1.26 -31.17
C PHE A 608 -6.37 -2.51 -30.53
N GLU A 609 -7.68 -2.74 -30.69
CA GLU A 609 -8.37 -3.94 -30.19
C GLU A 609 -7.77 -5.24 -30.75
N ASP A 610 -7.29 -5.22 -32.00
CA ASP A 610 -6.62 -6.37 -32.61
C ASP A 610 -5.26 -6.70 -31.93
N ILE A 611 -4.66 -5.75 -31.22
CA ILE A 611 -3.37 -5.92 -30.51
C ILE A 611 -3.58 -6.15 -29.01
N ILE A 612 -4.51 -5.41 -28.40
CA ILE A 612 -4.83 -5.42 -26.96
C ILE A 612 -5.89 -6.51 -26.71
N ASP A 613 -5.44 -7.75 -26.65
CA ASP A 613 -6.32 -8.93 -26.58
C ASP A 613 -6.87 -9.23 -25.18
N GLY A 614 -6.34 -8.55 -24.17
CA GLY A 614 -6.68 -8.71 -22.75
C GLY A 614 -7.86 -7.94 -22.24
N GLY A 615 -8.54 -7.20 -23.12
CA GLY A 615 -9.75 -6.46 -22.81
C GLY A 615 -9.62 -4.99 -23.19
N THR A 616 -10.62 -4.53 -23.92
CA THR A 616 -10.76 -3.18 -24.44
C THR A 616 -12.21 -2.74 -24.31
N ILE A 617 -12.41 -1.45 -24.04
CA ILE A 617 -13.72 -0.82 -23.98
C ILE A 617 -13.70 0.44 -24.83
N PHE A 618 -14.62 0.50 -25.79
CA PHE A 618 -14.85 1.68 -26.59
C PHE A 618 -15.91 2.57 -25.93
N ASN A 619 -15.57 3.84 -25.71
CA ASN A 619 -16.49 4.85 -25.18
C ASN A 619 -16.84 5.87 -26.27
N PRO A 620 -17.92 5.68 -27.02
CA PRO A 620 -18.35 6.70 -27.96
C PRO A 620 -18.99 7.87 -27.20
N LYS A 621 -18.44 9.08 -27.40
CA LYS A 621 -19.15 10.31 -27.03
C LYS A 621 -20.37 10.48 -27.93
N ILE A 622 -21.54 10.25 -27.38
CA ILE A 622 -22.82 10.41 -28.07
C ILE A 622 -23.61 11.39 -27.22
N THR A 623 -23.96 12.57 -27.74
CA THR A 623 -24.59 13.64 -26.94
C THR A 623 -26.12 13.64 -27.01
N GLU A 624 -26.74 12.83 -27.90
CA GLU A 624 -28.19 12.79 -28.11
C GLU A 624 -28.76 11.36 -28.18
N ILE A 625 -29.93 11.11 -27.57
CA ILE A 625 -30.54 9.77 -27.46
C ILE A 625 -30.97 9.26 -28.84
N ASN A 626 -31.39 10.17 -29.71
CA ASN A 626 -31.74 9.84 -31.10
C ASN A 626 -30.49 9.48 -31.91
N ALA A 627 -29.36 10.16 -31.68
CA ALA A 627 -28.07 9.80 -32.26
C ALA A 627 -27.55 8.46 -31.72
N PHE A 628 -27.78 8.15 -30.45
CA PHE A 628 -27.45 6.86 -29.83
C PHE A 628 -28.05 5.68 -30.60
N LYS A 629 -29.33 5.76 -30.95
CA LYS A 629 -30.03 4.72 -31.72
C LYS A 629 -29.47 4.52 -33.13
N LYS A 630 -29.20 5.63 -33.83
CA LYS A 630 -28.58 5.60 -35.16
C LYS A 630 -27.17 4.99 -35.11
N ASN A 631 -26.43 5.29 -34.05
CA ASN A 631 -25.06 4.82 -33.86
C ASN A 631 -24.98 3.40 -33.29
N LEU A 632 -26.00 2.91 -32.57
CA LEU A 632 -26.02 1.56 -31.99
C LEU A 632 -25.92 0.48 -33.08
N ASN A 633 -26.61 0.65 -34.21
CA ASN A 633 -26.50 -0.25 -35.36
C ASN A 633 -25.11 -0.23 -35.98
N LEU A 634 -24.47 0.95 -36.05
CA LEU A 634 -23.09 1.07 -36.54
C LEU A 634 -22.10 0.39 -35.60
N LEU A 635 -22.24 0.62 -34.29
CA LEU A 635 -21.44 0.00 -33.25
C LEU A 635 -21.59 -1.52 -33.23
N TYR A 636 -22.82 -2.03 -33.38
CA TYR A 636 -23.08 -3.45 -33.51
C TYR A 636 -22.41 -4.05 -34.76
N LYS A 637 -22.64 -3.45 -35.93
CA LYS A 637 -22.02 -3.90 -37.19
C LYS A 637 -20.49 -3.85 -37.15
N SER A 638 -19.92 -2.96 -36.36
CA SER A 638 -18.47 -2.88 -36.17
C SER A 638 -17.88 -4.05 -35.39
N LYS A 639 -18.71 -4.85 -34.69
CA LYS A 639 -18.28 -6.00 -33.88
C LYS A 639 -17.21 -5.66 -32.84
N ILE A 640 -17.19 -4.43 -32.30
CA ILE A 640 -16.28 -4.05 -31.20
C ILE A 640 -16.52 -4.97 -30.00
N GLY A 641 -15.45 -5.40 -29.34
CA GLY A 641 -15.49 -6.37 -28.24
C GLY A 641 -16.37 -5.92 -27.09
N ALA A 642 -16.19 -4.69 -26.60
CA ALA A 642 -17.04 -4.09 -25.58
C ALA A 642 -17.20 -2.57 -25.73
N ILE A 643 -18.35 -2.06 -25.30
CA ILE A 643 -18.74 -0.65 -25.36
C ILE A 643 -19.30 -0.22 -24.02
N SER A 644 -18.91 0.97 -23.55
CA SER A 644 -19.54 1.63 -22.41
C SER A 644 -19.97 3.05 -22.77
N PHE A 645 -20.88 3.61 -21.97
CA PHE A 645 -21.53 4.89 -22.24
C PHE A 645 -21.44 5.87 -21.06
N ARG A 646 -20.40 5.73 -20.22
CA ARG A 646 -20.14 6.49 -18.99
C ARG A 646 -20.05 8.03 -19.11
N ASN A 647 -20.07 8.61 -20.31
CA ASN A 647 -19.84 10.05 -20.55
C ASN A 647 -21.02 10.74 -21.25
N TYR A 648 -22.16 10.90 -20.58
CA TYR A 648 -23.36 11.51 -21.17
C TYR A 648 -24.14 12.35 -20.20
#